data_AF-A0A938LIE3-F1
#
_entry.id   AF-A0A938LIE3-F1
#
_cell.length_a   1.000
_cell.length_b   1.000
_cell.length_c   1.000
_cell.angle_alpha   90.00
_cell.angle_beta   90.00
_cell.angle_gamma   90.00
#
_symmetry.space_group_name_H-M   'P 1'
#
loop_
_entity.id
_entity.type
_entity.pdbx_description
1 polymer ?
#
loop_
_entity_poly.entity_id
_entity_poly.type
_entity_poly.pdbx_seq_one_letter_code
_entity_poly.pdbx_strand_id
1 'polypeptide(L)'
;MKRKTMLTVMVTGLLLGATGLRADGLRIENVTAAPRDGKTALVTFDLAWSNAWRHGSFHDAAWVFFKVRADDKTGWQPVRLVADKVVNPTGYGQEQGGTRLEFVVPGGEDGFVGMFVRPAAEGKGVVAATKVTAVWDLAANKGVPKDLKGASVRGFGIEMVYVAEGPFCLGSGGKELNRFHAYTGDGQETPPYRVTGAGPIATGRQEGKLWAAGIAPEDGSQIQPSFPNGYAALYCMKYFITQGQYADFLNTLTEAQAKERFHMDGHGRWINRAGESPNHTYSASGRPPNNYFSPRASERDQRCPWLSWADGAVFAAWAGLRPMTELEYEKACRGPLSPTPNEQGLSYWGVVEMNAALVYERLVSAGNAAGRAFAGTHGRGTLSLPADWPSVFGSVLYRGDYVHGRQYSSVGHLRVSGRLNAVDVHADRKTHPLAGWRGARSAPKGDALAGLVAVRFDPRIARPIARLGRPLRADGVLDEWGKPAFTLGGIADLFPLYRRFPSPASPDTWHGPADLEAKVYLGWDAETLCVAVMASDDQHFNTKTGQDLWNGDALQMGLVTARGFHWNLGLALTQEGVAFHQFAGAGDTLLKTADCAVVRDDKAKVTHYELRLPLAVLGLEPGAELGVNLLLLDDDGKGQRHWLALAPGLAPGSSAGSKTALYPRFVLEK
;
A
#
# COMPACT_ATOMS: atom_id res chain seq x y z
N MET A 1 -30.90 66.03 1.98
CA MET A 1 -30.91 65.00 0.91
C MET A 1 -29.48 64.64 0.53
N LYS A 2 -28.98 63.46 0.93
CA LYS A 2 -27.79 62.77 0.39
C LYS A 2 -27.70 61.41 1.11
N ARG A 3 -28.11 60.34 0.41
CA ARG A 3 -28.03 58.95 0.89
C ARG A 3 -26.57 58.51 0.85
N LYS A 4 -26.06 57.95 1.95
CA LYS A 4 -24.79 57.22 2.02
C LYS A 4 -25.07 55.77 1.64
N THR A 5 -24.43 55.29 0.59
CA THR A 5 -24.40 53.87 0.20
C THR A 5 -23.29 53.18 0.97
N MET A 6 -23.64 52.14 1.71
CA MET A 6 -22.74 51.32 2.52
C MET A 6 -22.18 50.20 1.62
N LEU A 7 -20.85 50.13 1.49
CA LEU A 7 -20.14 49.17 0.65
C LEU A 7 -19.82 47.92 1.49
N THR A 8 -20.42 46.78 1.15
CA THR A 8 -20.09 45.48 1.76
C THR A 8 -18.86 44.90 1.06
N VAL A 9 -17.75 44.78 1.79
CA VAL A 9 -16.53 44.12 1.31
C VAL A 9 -16.68 42.61 1.53
N MET A 10 -16.84 41.85 0.44
CA MET A 10 -16.64 40.41 0.40
C MET A 10 -15.13 40.14 0.39
N VAL A 11 -14.61 39.48 1.43
CA VAL A 11 -13.24 38.97 1.44
C VAL A 11 -13.26 37.56 0.86
N THR A 12 -12.92 37.44 -0.43
CA THR A 12 -12.67 36.16 -1.09
C THR A 12 -11.26 35.71 -0.74
N GLY A 13 -11.14 34.68 0.11
CA GLY A 13 -9.85 34.08 0.47
C GLY A 13 -9.26 33.34 -0.73
N LEU A 14 -8.22 33.92 -1.33
CA LEU A 14 -7.45 33.35 -2.42
C LEU A 14 -6.46 32.32 -1.84
N LEU A 15 -6.67 31.04 -2.11
CA LEU A 15 -5.71 29.96 -1.84
C LEU A 15 -4.63 29.97 -2.93
N LEU A 16 -3.49 30.60 -2.66
CA LEU A 16 -2.30 30.52 -3.51
C LEU A 16 -1.03 30.33 -2.67
N GLY A 17 -0.42 29.14 -2.82
CA GLY A 17 1.03 28.97 -2.98
C GLY A 17 1.92 28.81 -1.75
N ALA A 18 2.18 27.55 -1.36
CA ALA A 18 3.53 27.03 -1.06
C ALA A 18 3.47 25.49 -0.94
N THR A 19 3.79 24.78 -2.02
CA THR A 19 3.87 23.32 -2.08
C THR A 19 5.16 22.84 -1.43
N GLY A 20 5.08 22.46 -0.16
CA GLY A 20 6.07 21.62 0.50
C GLY A 20 5.48 20.24 0.75
N LEU A 21 6.04 19.19 0.13
CA LEU A 21 5.72 17.78 0.38
C LEU A 21 6.11 17.42 1.83
N ARG A 22 5.14 17.58 2.75
CA ARG A 22 5.18 17.09 4.14
C ARG A 22 3.80 16.47 4.42
N ALA A 23 3.73 15.51 5.36
CA ALA A 23 2.59 14.60 5.55
C ALA A 23 1.16 15.18 5.46
N ASP A 24 0.22 14.29 5.18
CA ASP A 24 -0.82 14.47 4.16
C ASP A 24 -2.10 15.24 4.58
N GLY A 25 -2.13 15.79 5.80
CA GLY A 25 -3.04 16.87 6.19
C GLY A 25 -4.52 16.61 5.98
N LEU A 26 -5.02 15.38 6.12
CA LEU A 26 -6.46 15.09 6.03
C LEU A 26 -7.26 16.00 6.98
N ARG A 27 -8.13 16.83 6.41
CA ARG A 27 -9.03 17.73 7.13
C ARG A 27 -10.47 17.42 6.78
N ILE A 28 -11.30 17.47 7.82
CA ILE A 28 -12.75 17.50 7.71
C ILE A 28 -13.20 18.78 8.42
N GLU A 29 -13.76 19.69 7.66
CA GLU A 29 -14.09 21.04 8.12
C GLU A 29 -15.54 21.38 7.80
N ASN A 30 -16.04 22.48 8.37
CA ASN A 30 -17.37 23.00 8.09
C ASN A 30 -18.51 21.97 8.25
N VAL A 31 -18.36 21.06 9.21
CA VAL A 31 -19.32 19.98 9.47
C VAL A 31 -20.62 20.58 10.00
N THR A 32 -21.70 20.35 9.27
CA THR A 32 -23.06 20.74 9.62
C THR A 32 -24.02 19.58 9.41
N ALA A 33 -25.19 19.63 10.04
CA ALA A 33 -26.25 18.66 9.80
C ALA A 33 -27.60 19.38 9.73
N ALA A 34 -28.44 18.96 8.79
CA ALA A 34 -29.81 19.45 8.65
C ALA A 34 -30.78 18.27 8.49
N PRO A 35 -32.02 18.36 9.02
CA PRO A 35 -33.05 17.36 8.74
C PRO A 35 -33.25 17.24 7.22
N ARG A 36 -33.22 16.01 6.71
CA ARG A 36 -33.49 15.70 5.30
C ARG A 36 -34.94 15.29 5.10
N ASP A 37 -35.43 14.46 6.02
CA ASP A 37 -36.81 14.01 6.10
C ASP A 37 -37.16 13.66 7.56
N GLY A 38 -38.32 13.04 7.81
CA GLY A 38 -38.77 12.69 9.16
C GLY A 38 -37.97 11.57 9.86
N LYS A 39 -37.04 10.91 9.16
CA LYS A 39 -36.23 9.79 9.63
C LYS A 39 -34.72 10.03 9.48
N THR A 40 -34.30 10.82 8.49
CA THR A 40 -32.89 11.03 8.17
C THR A 40 -32.47 12.49 8.23
N ALA A 41 -31.18 12.70 8.46
CA ALA A 41 -30.50 13.98 8.33
C ALA A 41 -29.40 13.91 7.28
N LEU A 42 -29.06 15.06 6.70
CA LEU A 42 -27.93 15.22 5.80
C LEU A 42 -26.77 15.87 6.55
N VAL A 43 -25.67 15.15 6.70
CA VAL A 43 -24.41 15.71 7.20
C VAL A 43 -23.66 16.29 6.00
N THR A 44 -23.26 17.56 6.09
CA THR A 44 -22.52 18.28 5.05
C THR A 44 -21.18 18.75 5.60
N PHE A 45 -20.09 18.57 4.86
CA PHE A 45 -18.74 18.91 5.31
C PHE A 45 -17.80 19.17 4.12
N ASP A 46 -16.66 19.78 4.40
CA ASP A 46 -15.57 19.92 3.43
C ASP A 46 -14.49 18.88 3.73
N LEU A 47 -13.87 18.33 2.68
CA LEU A 47 -12.89 17.26 2.75
C LEU A 47 -11.66 17.62 1.92
N ALA A 48 -10.49 17.56 2.54
CA ALA A 48 -9.23 17.73 1.83
C ALA A 48 -8.12 16.86 2.41
N TRP A 49 -7.25 16.34 1.56
CA TRP A 49 -5.96 15.76 1.95
C TRP A 49 -4.98 15.84 0.78
N SER A 50 -3.70 15.69 1.08
CA SER A 50 -2.62 15.74 0.10
C SER A 50 -2.17 14.34 -0.29
N ASN A 51 -1.52 14.22 -1.46
CA ASN A 51 -0.94 12.96 -1.93
C ASN A 51 -1.93 11.80 -1.99
N ALA A 52 -3.16 12.06 -2.47
CA ALA A 52 -4.07 11.00 -2.88
C ALA A 52 -3.53 10.31 -4.13
N TRP A 53 -3.84 9.03 -4.31
CA TRP A 53 -3.54 8.32 -5.56
C TRP A 53 -4.57 7.26 -5.89
N ARG A 54 -4.75 7.01 -7.18
CA ARG A 54 -5.58 5.93 -7.71
C ARG A 54 -5.05 5.44 -9.06
N HIS A 55 -4.76 4.14 -9.13
CA HIS A 55 -4.33 3.39 -10.30
C HIS A 55 -5.00 2.00 -10.29
N GLY A 56 -6.26 1.93 -10.69
CA GLY A 56 -7.09 0.72 -10.58
C GLY A 56 -7.22 0.25 -9.13
N SER A 57 -6.79 -0.99 -8.83
CA SER A 57 -6.77 -1.55 -7.47
C SER A 57 -5.66 -1.00 -6.56
N PHE A 58 -4.86 -0.03 -7.02
CA PHE A 58 -3.89 0.68 -6.18
C PHE A 58 -4.43 2.06 -5.84
N HIS A 59 -5.00 2.23 -4.66
CA HIS A 59 -5.55 3.52 -4.25
C HIS A 59 -5.51 3.73 -2.75
N ASP A 60 -5.50 5.01 -2.37
CA ASP A 60 -5.84 5.45 -1.03
C ASP A 60 -7.29 5.96 -0.96
N ALA A 61 -7.78 6.10 0.27
CA ALA A 61 -9.11 6.63 0.57
C ALA A 61 -9.12 7.24 1.97
N ALA A 62 -10.03 8.16 2.23
CA ALA A 62 -10.35 8.61 3.58
C ALA A 62 -11.50 7.77 4.15
N TRP A 63 -11.30 7.11 5.29
CA TRP A 63 -12.38 6.59 6.13
C TRP A 63 -12.98 7.73 6.95
N VAL A 64 -14.20 8.12 6.61
CA VAL A 64 -14.94 9.24 7.19
C VAL A 64 -16.08 8.73 8.07
N PHE A 65 -16.15 9.21 9.31
CA PHE A 65 -17.22 8.87 10.26
C PHE A 65 -17.57 10.06 11.14
N PHE A 66 -18.72 10.00 11.82
CA PHE A 66 -19.25 11.14 12.57
C PHE A 66 -19.67 10.77 13.99
N LYS A 67 -19.67 11.77 14.87
CA LYS A 67 -20.22 11.70 16.23
C LYS A 67 -21.22 12.82 16.43
N VAL A 68 -22.23 12.57 17.25
CA VAL A 68 -23.24 13.56 17.63
C VAL A 68 -23.44 13.58 19.13
N ARG A 69 -23.71 14.76 19.71
CA ARG A 69 -24.30 14.91 21.03
C ARG A 69 -25.56 15.75 20.93
N ALA A 70 -26.54 15.47 21.79
CA ALA A 70 -27.85 16.14 21.74
C ALA A 70 -27.76 17.60 22.20
N ASP A 71 -26.83 17.88 23.11
CA ASP A 71 -26.54 19.20 23.68
C ASP A 71 -25.10 19.21 24.26
N ASP A 72 -24.72 20.26 24.98
CA ASP A 72 -23.42 20.41 25.61
C ASP A 72 -23.20 19.55 26.86
N LYS A 73 -24.26 18.98 27.43
CA LYS A 73 -24.24 18.17 28.67
C LYS A 73 -24.26 16.67 28.40
N THR A 74 -24.64 16.25 27.20
CA THR A 74 -24.74 14.85 26.79
C THR A 74 -23.42 14.34 26.19
N GLY A 75 -23.17 13.04 26.40
CA GLY A 75 -22.01 12.37 25.82
C GLY A 75 -22.15 12.18 24.30
N TRP A 76 -21.00 12.10 23.63
CA TRP A 76 -20.94 11.81 22.20
C TRP A 76 -21.43 10.39 21.88
N GLN A 77 -22.27 10.28 20.87
CA GLN A 77 -22.82 9.04 20.32
C GLN A 77 -22.33 8.85 18.88
N PRO A 78 -22.10 7.61 18.41
CA PRO A 78 -21.78 7.36 17.01
C PRO A 78 -22.97 7.70 16.12
N VAL A 79 -22.71 8.45 15.05
CA VAL A 79 -23.66 8.61 13.95
C VAL A 79 -23.71 7.29 13.16
N ARG A 80 -24.90 6.93 12.69
CA ARG A 80 -25.12 5.76 11.85
C ARG A 80 -25.57 6.20 10.47
N LEU A 81 -24.80 5.83 9.45
CA LEU A 81 -25.10 6.17 8.08
C LEU A 81 -26.25 5.31 7.51
N VAL A 82 -26.86 5.75 6.41
CA VAL A 82 -27.83 4.98 5.64
C VAL A 82 -27.36 4.93 4.19
N ALA A 83 -27.39 3.76 3.59
CA ALA A 83 -27.05 3.58 2.18
C ALA A 83 -27.94 2.49 1.56
N ASP A 84 -28.47 2.77 0.38
CA ASP A 84 -29.26 1.86 -0.44
C ASP A 84 -28.39 0.95 -1.32
N LYS A 85 -27.12 1.32 -1.51
CA LYS A 85 -26.11 0.57 -2.26
C LYS A 85 -24.71 0.92 -1.76
N VAL A 86 -23.73 0.07 -2.06
CA VAL A 86 -22.37 0.17 -1.52
C VAL A 86 -21.61 1.34 -2.12
N VAL A 87 -21.67 1.53 -3.44
CA VAL A 87 -20.94 2.58 -4.15
C VAL A 87 -21.90 3.68 -4.61
N ASN A 88 -21.55 4.93 -4.29
CA ASN A 88 -22.30 6.15 -4.57
C ASN A 88 -23.79 6.07 -4.19
N PRO A 89 -24.13 5.73 -2.92
CA PRO A 89 -25.51 5.64 -2.46
C PRO A 89 -26.31 6.93 -2.64
N THR A 90 -27.63 6.82 -2.62
CA THR A 90 -28.53 7.95 -2.85
C THR A 90 -28.40 9.01 -1.74
N GLY A 91 -28.11 10.25 -2.15
CA GLY A 91 -27.93 11.39 -1.23
C GLY A 91 -26.50 11.62 -0.76
N TYR A 92 -25.55 10.85 -1.27
CA TYR A 92 -24.12 11.10 -1.15
C TYR A 92 -23.64 11.85 -2.38
N GLY A 93 -22.81 12.87 -2.18
CA GLY A 93 -22.43 13.78 -3.23
C GLY A 93 -21.50 14.86 -2.73
N GLN A 94 -21.31 15.88 -3.56
CA GLN A 94 -20.46 17.04 -3.31
C GLN A 94 -20.93 18.21 -4.18
N GLU A 95 -20.46 19.41 -3.88
CA GLU A 95 -20.59 20.55 -4.78
C GLU A 95 -19.68 20.41 -6.02
N GLN A 96 -20.09 21.01 -7.14
CA GLN A 96 -19.28 21.05 -8.36
C GLN A 96 -18.06 21.97 -8.20
N GLY A 97 -16.99 21.70 -8.95
CA GLY A 97 -15.79 22.54 -8.99
C GLY A 97 -14.61 22.04 -8.15
N GLY A 98 -14.84 21.09 -7.23
CA GLY A 98 -13.78 20.38 -6.50
C GLY A 98 -13.37 19.05 -7.13
N THR A 99 -12.40 18.36 -6.50
CA THR A 99 -12.00 16.99 -6.87
C THR A 99 -13.22 16.07 -6.84
N ARG A 100 -13.51 15.37 -7.94
CA ARG A 100 -14.63 14.42 -8.00
C ARG A 100 -14.35 13.19 -7.13
N LEU A 101 -15.30 12.83 -6.27
CA LEU A 101 -15.18 11.72 -5.33
C LEU A 101 -16.10 10.55 -5.68
N GLU A 102 -15.70 9.36 -5.21
CA GLU A 102 -16.58 8.21 -5.03
C GLU A 102 -16.78 7.92 -3.54
N PHE A 103 -18.00 7.53 -3.19
CA PHE A 103 -18.41 7.21 -1.82
C PHE A 103 -18.68 5.72 -1.71
N VAL A 104 -17.99 5.04 -0.81
CA VAL A 104 -18.17 3.60 -0.57
C VAL A 104 -18.64 3.41 0.87
N VAL A 105 -19.93 3.14 1.04
CA VAL A 105 -20.55 2.88 2.35
C VAL A 105 -20.63 1.37 2.54
N PRO A 106 -19.88 0.78 3.48
CA PRO A 106 -19.96 -0.66 3.69
C PRO A 106 -21.37 -1.05 4.18
N GLY A 107 -21.90 -2.15 3.66
CA GLY A 107 -23.17 -2.71 4.13
C GLY A 107 -23.04 -3.50 5.44
N GLY A 108 -24.16 -3.96 5.96
CA GLY A 108 -24.22 -4.74 7.21
C GLY A 108 -24.32 -3.88 8.47
N GLU A 109 -24.60 -4.51 9.61
CA GLU A 109 -24.80 -3.79 10.86
C GLU A 109 -23.55 -3.01 11.29
N ASP A 110 -22.35 -3.46 10.98
CA ASP A 110 -21.09 -2.79 11.32
C ASP A 110 -20.63 -1.82 10.23
N GLY A 111 -21.23 -1.92 9.04
CA GLY A 111 -20.94 -1.14 7.86
C GLY A 111 -21.18 0.36 8.02
N PHE A 112 -22.34 0.70 8.58
CA PHE A 112 -22.85 2.07 8.65
C PHE A 112 -22.23 2.95 9.76
N VAL A 113 -21.03 2.62 10.27
CA VAL A 113 -20.29 3.53 11.16
C VAL A 113 -19.67 4.70 10.39
N GLY A 114 -19.36 4.50 9.11
CA GLY A 114 -18.69 5.49 8.28
C GLY A 114 -18.67 5.08 6.81
N MET A 115 -17.88 5.79 6.01
CA MET A 115 -17.73 5.56 4.58
C MET A 115 -16.27 5.73 4.15
N PHE A 116 -15.85 5.01 3.12
CA PHE A 116 -14.63 5.36 2.40
C PHE A 116 -14.95 6.42 1.34
N VAL A 117 -14.08 7.41 1.22
CA VAL A 117 -14.14 8.45 0.21
C VAL A 117 -12.83 8.46 -0.56
N ARG A 118 -12.88 8.31 -1.88
CA ARG A 118 -11.69 8.27 -2.74
C ARG A 118 -11.84 9.15 -3.97
N PRO A 119 -10.74 9.61 -4.60
CA PRO A 119 -10.81 10.25 -5.91
C PRO A 119 -11.51 9.33 -6.93
N ALA A 120 -12.40 9.91 -7.73
CA ALA A 120 -13.12 9.17 -8.76
C ALA A 120 -12.28 8.90 -10.01
N ALA A 121 -11.33 9.79 -10.30
CA ALA A 121 -10.43 9.68 -11.44
C ALA A 121 -9.12 9.00 -11.04
N GLU A 122 -8.50 8.32 -12.01
CA GLU A 122 -7.12 7.83 -11.90
C GLU A 122 -6.13 9.01 -11.80
N GLY A 123 -4.97 8.77 -11.19
CA GLY A 123 -3.90 9.74 -11.02
C GLY A 123 -3.55 10.00 -9.55
N LYS A 124 -2.71 11.01 -9.32
CA LYS A 124 -2.21 11.40 -8.00
C LYS A 124 -2.35 12.91 -7.79
N GLY A 125 -2.50 13.35 -6.53
CA GLY A 125 -2.50 14.78 -6.22
C GLY A 125 -3.25 15.16 -4.95
N VAL A 126 -3.62 16.43 -4.86
CA VAL A 126 -4.42 16.96 -3.75
C VAL A 126 -5.89 16.67 -3.98
N VAL A 127 -6.58 16.21 -2.94
CA VAL A 127 -8.03 16.18 -2.89
C VAL A 127 -8.53 17.42 -2.17
N ALA A 128 -9.47 18.13 -2.80
CA ALA A 128 -10.22 19.21 -2.19
C ALA A 128 -11.66 19.18 -2.72
N ALA A 129 -12.62 18.91 -1.84
CA ALA A 129 -14.04 18.87 -2.16
C ALA A 129 -14.85 19.61 -1.09
N THR A 130 -15.82 20.40 -1.52
CA THR A 130 -16.70 21.16 -0.64
C THR A 130 -18.11 20.60 -0.63
N LYS A 131 -18.82 20.84 0.48
CA LYS A 131 -20.21 20.38 0.70
C LYS A 131 -20.43 18.91 0.36
N VAL A 132 -19.47 18.08 0.75
CA VAL A 132 -19.60 16.63 0.70
C VAL A 132 -20.75 16.20 1.59
N THR A 133 -21.62 15.31 1.12
CA THR A 133 -22.81 14.89 1.84
C THR A 133 -22.80 13.43 2.25
N ALA A 134 -23.32 13.14 3.44
CA ALA A 134 -23.60 11.80 3.94
C ALA A 134 -24.98 11.74 4.60
N VAL A 135 -25.63 10.58 4.55
CA VAL A 135 -27.00 10.40 5.05
C VAL A 135 -26.98 9.70 6.39
N TRP A 136 -27.57 10.33 7.41
CA TRP A 136 -27.59 9.87 8.79
C TRP A 136 -28.99 9.38 9.20
N ASP A 137 -29.08 8.22 9.83
CA ASP A 137 -30.27 7.71 10.52
C ASP A 137 -30.48 8.37 11.90
N LEU A 138 -31.50 9.23 12.03
CA LEU A 138 -31.81 9.90 13.29
C LEU A 138 -32.27 8.94 14.39
N ALA A 139 -32.84 7.79 14.04
CA ALA A 139 -33.35 6.82 15.02
C ALA A 139 -32.22 6.15 15.82
N ALA A 140 -30.98 6.19 15.30
CA ALA A 140 -29.82 5.58 15.94
C ALA A 140 -29.30 6.34 17.17
N ASN A 141 -29.71 7.60 17.37
CA ASN A 141 -29.16 8.46 18.43
C ASN A 141 -30.23 8.86 19.44
N LYS A 142 -30.02 8.46 20.69
CA LYS A 142 -30.98 8.70 21.78
C LYS A 142 -30.91 10.16 22.22
N GLY A 143 -32.08 10.79 22.39
CA GLY A 143 -32.20 12.15 22.92
C GLY A 143 -31.85 13.27 21.95
N VAL A 144 -31.43 12.96 20.72
CA VAL A 144 -31.18 13.97 19.68
C VAL A 144 -32.52 14.47 19.11
N PRO A 145 -32.80 15.79 19.14
CA PRO A 145 -34.02 16.36 18.56
C PRO A 145 -34.08 16.14 17.05
N LYS A 146 -35.26 15.86 16.50
CA LYS A 146 -35.45 15.62 15.06
C LYS A 146 -35.17 16.86 14.20
N ASP A 147 -35.34 18.06 14.76
CA ASP A 147 -35.01 19.33 14.09
C ASP A 147 -33.53 19.73 14.28
N LEU A 148 -32.74 18.89 14.97
CA LEU A 148 -31.33 19.05 15.28
C LEU A 148 -30.96 20.31 16.06
N LYS A 149 -31.95 21.03 16.63
CA LYS A 149 -31.66 22.24 17.42
C LYS A 149 -30.89 21.88 18.69
N GLY A 150 -29.79 22.56 18.92
CA GLY A 150 -28.89 22.32 20.07
C GLY A 150 -27.93 21.15 19.90
N ALA A 151 -28.16 20.27 18.93
CA ALA A 151 -27.26 19.15 18.66
C ALA A 151 -25.93 19.63 18.07
N SER A 152 -24.83 18.95 18.43
CA SER A 152 -23.51 19.18 17.84
C SER A 152 -23.05 17.94 17.10
N VAL A 153 -22.56 18.10 15.87
CA VAL A 153 -22.00 17.02 15.05
C VAL A 153 -20.51 17.29 14.82
N ARG A 154 -19.69 16.24 14.84
CA ARG A 154 -18.27 16.27 14.48
C ARG A 154 -17.96 15.18 13.46
N GLY A 155 -17.12 15.51 12.49
CA GLY A 155 -16.59 14.58 11.50
C GLY A 155 -15.14 14.23 11.80
N PHE A 156 -14.77 12.99 11.50
CA PHE A 156 -13.44 12.43 11.73
C PHE A 156 -13.00 11.67 10.48
N GLY A 157 -11.70 11.73 10.19
CA GLY A 157 -11.10 11.15 9.00
C GLY A 157 -9.84 10.37 9.32
N ILE A 158 -9.67 9.23 8.66
CA ILE A 158 -8.44 8.44 8.70
C ILE A 158 -8.06 8.06 7.27
N GLU A 159 -6.86 8.42 6.83
CA GLU A 159 -6.35 7.96 5.54
C GLU A 159 -6.04 6.45 5.58
N MET A 160 -6.49 5.75 4.55
CA MET A 160 -6.44 4.30 4.41
C MET A 160 -5.88 3.94 3.04
N VAL A 161 -5.18 2.81 2.96
CA VAL A 161 -4.69 2.22 1.72
C VAL A 161 -5.45 0.93 1.47
N TYR A 162 -5.93 0.73 0.24
CA TYR A 162 -6.54 -0.52 -0.16
C TYR A 162 -5.46 -1.58 -0.43
N VAL A 163 -5.57 -2.72 0.26
CA VAL A 163 -4.75 -3.91 0.10
C VAL A 163 -5.62 -4.96 -0.59
N ALA A 164 -5.34 -5.20 -1.87
CA ALA A 164 -6.20 -6.01 -2.72
C ALA A 164 -6.26 -7.48 -2.31
N GLU A 165 -7.34 -8.17 -2.69
CA GLU A 165 -7.47 -9.62 -2.52
C GLU A 165 -6.39 -10.36 -3.32
N GLY A 166 -5.96 -11.52 -2.83
CA GLY A 166 -5.12 -12.41 -3.60
C GLY A 166 -4.08 -13.18 -2.79
N PRO A 167 -3.38 -14.13 -3.45
CA PRO A 167 -2.38 -14.97 -2.82
C PRO A 167 -1.13 -14.16 -2.43
N PHE A 168 -0.49 -14.59 -1.35
CA PHE A 168 0.76 -14.02 -0.85
C PHE A 168 1.53 -15.06 -0.04
N CYS A 169 2.77 -14.76 0.32
CA CYS A 169 3.63 -15.65 1.10
C CYS A 169 3.88 -15.11 2.50
N LEU A 170 3.80 -16.01 3.49
CA LEU A 170 4.20 -15.84 4.87
C LEU A 170 5.61 -16.40 5.08
N GLY A 171 6.45 -15.66 5.79
CA GLY A 171 7.85 -16.02 5.92
C GLY A 171 8.71 -15.56 4.75
N SER A 172 10.01 -15.80 4.86
CA SER A 172 11.03 -15.27 3.94
C SER A 172 11.99 -16.32 3.39
N GLY A 173 11.99 -17.55 3.92
CA GLY A 173 13.07 -18.52 3.68
C GLY A 173 14.40 -18.17 4.38
N GLY A 174 14.44 -17.04 5.10
CA GLY A 174 15.65 -16.54 5.76
C GLY A 174 15.88 -17.12 7.15
N LYS A 175 16.44 -16.31 8.06
CA LYS A 175 16.71 -16.69 9.46
C LYS A 175 16.02 -15.78 10.47
N GLU A 176 15.03 -15.00 10.01
CA GLU A 176 14.24 -14.09 10.83
C GLU A 176 13.59 -14.82 12.00
N LEU A 177 13.55 -14.13 13.14
CA LEU A 177 13.09 -14.67 14.41
C LEU A 177 11.62 -15.11 14.29
N ASN A 178 11.35 -16.37 14.67
CA ASN A 178 10.01 -16.96 14.74
C ASN A 178 9.16 -16.86 13.45
N ARG A 179 9.77 -16.64 12.29
CA ARG A 179 9.07 -16.53 11.01
C ARG A 179 8.19 -17.74 10.72
N PHE A 180 7.11 -17.50 9.99
CA PHE A 180 6.33 -18.57 9.39
C PHE A 180 7.12 -19.29 8.29
N HIS A 181 6.81 -20.56 8.08
CA HIS A 181 7.30 -21.37 6.96
C HIS A 181 6.32 -22.52 6.68
N ALA A 182 6.41 -23.11 5.50
CA ALA A 182 5.83 -24.42 5.24
C ALA A 182 6.76 -25.48 5.86
N TYR A 183 6.19 -26.37 6.67
CA TYR A 183 6.95 -27.42 7.34
C TYR A 183 7.45 -28.46 6.33
N THR A 184 8.71 -28.86 6.46
CA THR A 184 9.40 -29.83 5.58
C THR A 184 10.11 -30.94 6.38
N GLY A 185 10.02 -30.90 7.72
CA GLY A 185 10.75 -31.78 8.64
C GLY A 185 11.58 -31.00 9.66
N ASP A 186 11.95 -31.67 10.75
CA ASP A 186 12.82 -31.09 11.77
C ASP A 186 14.26 -30.96 11.25
N GLY A 187 14.83 -29.74 11.31
CA GLY A 187 16.19 -29.45 10.83
C GLY A 187 16.35 -29.21 9.32
N GLN A 188 15.24 -29.10 8.58
CA GLN A 188 15.19 -28.91 7.12
C GLN A 188 15.08 -27.43 6.68
N GLU A 189 15.04 -27.20 5.36
CA GLU A 189 14.72 -25.90 4.76
C GLU A 189 13.42 -25.32 5.29
N THR A 190 13.33 -24.00 5.38
CA THR A 190 12.15 -23.30 5.92
C THR A 190 11.48 -22.43 4.84
N PRO A 191 10.98 -23.03 3.75
CA PRO A 191 10.42 -22.28 2.64
C PRO A 191 9.22 -21.44 3.10
N PRO A 192 8.99 -20.26 2.51
CA PRO A 192 7.80 -19.46 2.80
C PRO A 192 6.50 -20.27 2.59
N TYR A 193 5.51 -20.06 3.46
CA TYR A 193 4.18 -20.66 3.30
C TYR A 193 3.31 -19.78 2.40
N ARG A 194 2.70 -20.37 1.37
CA ARG A 194 1.83 -19.62 0.45
C ARG A 194 0.37 -19.70 0.85
N VAL A 195 -0.24 -18.55 1.14
CA VAL A 195 -1.69 -18.43 1.34
C VAL A 195 -2.35 -18.31 -0.03
N THR A 196 -3.30 -19.19 -0.33
CA THR A 196 -3.95 -19.30 -1.64
C THR A 196 -5.45 -19.04 -1.64
N GLY A 197 -6.07 -18.87 -0.47
CA GLY A 197 -7.50 -18.59 -0.33
C GLY A 197 -7.87 -18.05 1.05
N ALA A 198 -9.12 -17.59 1.18
CA ALA A 198 -9.71 -17.13 2.45
C ALA A 198 -10.16 -18.27 3.39
N GLY A 199 -9.91 -19.52 2.99
CA GLY A 199 -10.27 -20.71 3.76
C GLY A 199 -9.37 -20.95 4.98
N PRO A 200 -9.56 -22.09 5.66
CA PRO A 200 -8.73 -22.45 6.81
C PRO A 200 -7.29 -22.71 6.37
N ILE A 201 -6.33 -22.40 7.26
CA ILE A 201 -4.91 -22.72 7.05
C ILE A 201 -4.52 -23.83 8.02
N ALA A 202 -4.20 -25.00 7.49
CA ALA A 202 -3.74 -26.13 8.30
C ALA A 202 -2.38 -25.82 8.96
N THR A 203 -2.24 -26.15 10.25
CA THR A 203 -1.04 -25.89 11.05
C THR A 203 -0.47 -27.18 11.61
N GLY A 204 0.84 -27.21 11.79
CA GLY A 204 1.52 -28.31 12.47
C GLY A 204 2.76 -28.84 11.75
N ARG A 205 3.37 -29.84 12.38
CA ARG A 205 4.62 -30.49 11.92
C ARG A 205 4.34 -31.63 10.95
N GLN A 206 3.54 -31.33 9.94
CA GLN A 206 3.30 -32.20 8.80
C GLN A 206 3.67 -31.45 7.52
N GLU A 207 4.27 -32.16 6.57
CA GLU A 207 4.77 -31.58 5.33
C GLU A 207 3.74 -30.66 4.66
N GLY A 208 4.18 -29.46 4.29
CA GLY A 208 3.38 -28.44 3.62
C GLY A 208 2.44 -27.63 4.53
N LYS A 209 2.30 -27.95 5.82
CA LYS A 209 1.47 -27.15 6.76
C LYS A 209 2.21 -25.92 7.27
N LEU A 210 1.45 -24.91 7.72
CA LEU A 210 2.03 -23.69 8.29
C LEU A 210 2.65 -23.98 9.66
N TRP A 211 3.90 -23.57 9.84
CA TRP A 211 4.63 -23.70 11.10
C TRP A 211 5.54 -22.50 11.39
N ALA A 212 6.05 -22.41 12.61
CA ALA A 212 7.08 -21.46 13.03
C ALA A 212 7.95 -22.08 14.12
N ALA A 213 9.24 -21.73 14.19
CA ALA A 213 10.16 -22.34 15.15
C ALA A 213 9.88 -21.99 16.62
N GLY A 214 9.23 -20.84 16.89
CA GLY A 214 8.96 -20.35 18.25
C GLY A 214 7.49 -20.07 18.50
N ILE A 215 7.00 -18.87 18.15
CA ILE A 215 5.59 -18.44 18.31
C ILE A 215 4.68 -19.24 17.34
N ALA A 216 4.65 -20.55 17.50
CA ALA A 216 4.09 -21.51 16.58
C ALA A 216 2.59 -21.63 16.78
N PRO A 217 1.79 -21.74 15.69
CA PRO A 217 0.42 -22.18 15.84
C PRO A 217 0.36 -23.57 16.48
N GLU A 218 -0.84 -23.99 16.89
CA GLU A 218 -1.01 -25.31 17.51
C GLU A 218 -0.74 -26.44 16.49
N ASP A 219 -0.08 -27.49 16.96
CA ASP A 219 0.25 -28.65 16.12
C ASP A 219 -1.01 -29.49 15.83
N GLY A 220 -1.13 -29.99 14.60
CA GLY A 220 -2.29 -30.75 14.16
C GLY A 220 -3.62 -29.98 14.07
N SER A 221 -3.58 -28.64 14.10
CA SER A 221 -4.76 -27.76 14.15
C SER A 221 -4.95 -26.97 12.84
N GLN A 222 -5.74 -25.89 12.91
CA GLN A 222 -5.87 -24.92 11.81
C GLN A 222 -6.12 -23.50 12.33
N ILE A 223 -5.69 -22.51 11.55
CA ILE A 223 -6.23 -21.15 11.62
C ILE A 223 -7.60 -21.18 10.95
N GLN A 224 -8.64 -20.80 11.70
CA GLN A 224 -10.03 -20.86 11.25
C GLN A 224 -10.32 -19.79 10.18
N PRO A 225 -11.30 -20.01 9.27
CA PRO A 225 -11.66 -19.02 8.24
C PRO A 225 -12.15 -17.69 8.80
N SER A 226 -12.66 -17.68 10.04
CA SER A 226 -13.08 -16.46 10.75
C SER A 226 -11.91 -15.55 11.09
N PHE A 227 -10.70 -16.10 11.28
CA PHE A 227 -9.52 -15.29 11.52
C PHE A 227 -9.09 -14.63 10.19
N PRO A 228 -8.94 -13.29 10.13
CA PRO A 228 -8.50 -12.62 8.91
C PRO A 228 -7.11 -13.08 8.48
N ASN A 229 -7.07 -14.02 7.54
CA ASN A 229 -5.84 -14.68 7.12
C ASN A 229 -5.02 -13.87 6.10
N GLY A 230 -5.48 -12.67 5.76
CA GLY A 230 -4.87 -11.77 4.79
C GLY A 230 -5.32 -11.99 3.34
N TYR A 231 -5.94 -13.11 2.97
CA TYR A 231 -6.29 -13.36 1.55
C TYR A 231 -7.30 -12.34 1.02
N ALA A 232 -8.40 -12.13 1.75
CA ALA A 232 -9.43 -11.16 1.40
C ALA A 232 -8.89 -9.72 1.38
N ALA A 233 -9.54 -8.85 0.61
CA ALA A 233 -9.18 -7.44 0.56
C ALA A 233 -9.49 -6.70 1.87
N LEU A 234 -8.66 -5.71 2.20
CA LEU A 234 -8.85 -4.82 3.35
C LEU A 234 -8.40 -3.40 3.02
N TYR A 235 -8.90 -2.44 3.80
CA TYR A 235 -8.29 -1.14 3.96
C TYR A 235 -7.43 -1.14 5.22
N CYS A 236 -6.16 -0.75 5.09
CA CYS A 236 -5.21 -0.58 6.19
C CYS A 236 -4.96 0.91 6.41
N MET A 237 -4.83 1.38 7.66
CA MET A 237 -4.45 2.78 7.91
C MET A 237 -3.14 3.13 7.19
N LYS A 238 -3.16 4.19 6.36
CA LYS A 238 -2.01 4.68 5.59
C LYS A 238 -0.87 5.16 6.50
N TYR A 239 -1.24 5.66 7.67
CA TYR A 239 -0.33 6.12 8.72
C TYR A 239 -0.66 5.50 10.08
N PHE A 240 0.32 5.48 10.99
CA PHE A 240 0.05 5.31 12.42
C PHE A 240 -0.92 6.37 12.94
N ILE A 241 -1.65 6.04 14.03
CA ILE A 241 -2.47 7.02 14.75
C ILE A 241 -1.66 8.29 15.01
N THR A 242 -2.22 9.43 14.65
CA THR A 242 -1.58 10.73 14.81
C THR A 242 -1.97 11.40 16.14
N GLN A 243 -1.16 12.36 16.61
CA GLN A 243 -1.44 13.12 17.83
C GLN A 243 -2.77 13.87 17.72
N GLY A 244 -3.06 14.44 16.55
CA GLY A 244 -4.33 15.10 16.27
C GLY A 244 -5.51 14.14 16.36
N GLN A 245 -5.43 12.98 15.70
CA GLN A 245 -6.48 11.97 15.76
C GLN A 245 -6.74 11.48 17.20
N TYR A 246 -5.68 11.27 17.98
CA TYR A 246 -5.83 10.82 19.37
C TYR A 246 -6.38 11.93 20.28
N ALA A 247 -5.99 13.19 20.08
CA ALA A 247 -6.58 14.33 20.78
C ALA A 247 -8.07 14.50 20.45
N ASP A 248 -8.43 14.36 19.18
CA ASP A 248 -9.82 14.38 18.70
C ASP A 248 -10.66 13.26 19.34
N PHE A 249 -10.09 12.06 19.47
CA PHE A 249 -10.68 10.95 20.22
C PHE A 249 -10.92 11.32 21.69
N LEU A 250 -9.90 11.79 22.41
CA LEU A 250 -10.01 12.19 23.82
C LEU A 250 -11.07 13.28 24.04
N ASN A 251 -11.20 14.23 23.10
CA ASN A 251 -12.22 15.29 23.11
C ASN A 251 -13.67 14.80 22.89
N THR A 252 -13.87 13.49 22.71
CA THR A 252 -15.20 12.87 22.66
C THR A 252 -15.54 12.02 23.88
N LEU A 253 -14.61 11.90 24.82
CA LEU A 253 -14.76 11.05 26.01
C LEU A 253 -15.26 11.86 27.22
N THR A 254 -15.86 11.16 28.19
CA THR A 254 -16.04 11.73 29.53
C THR A 254 -14.69 11.86 30.23
N GLU A 255 -14.59 12.72 31.26
CA GLU A 255 -13.34 12.86 32.02
C GLU A 255 -12.85 11.52 32.59
N ALA A 256 -13.75 10.71 33.14
CA ALA A 256 -13.39 9.40 33.69
C ALA A 256 -12.76 8.49 32.61
N GLN A 257 -13.38 8.44 31.42
CA GLN A 257 -12.87 7.68 30.28
C GLN A 257 -11.53 8.23 29.77
N ALA A 258 -11.41 9.55 29.66
CA ALA A 258 -10.18 10.22 29.22
C ALA A 258 -9.03 9.99 30.21
N LYS A 259 -9.29 10.02 31.52
CA LYS A 259 -8.28 9.79 32.57
C LYS A 259 -7.63 8.40 32.46
N GLU A 260 -8.39 7.38 32.07
CA GLU A 260 -7.84 6.03 31.88
C GLU A 260 -7.01 5.87 30.60
N ARG A 261 -7.10 6.82 29.67
CA ARG A 261 -6.47 6.73 28.33
C ARG A 261 -5.44 7.81 28.07
N PHE A 262 -5.46 8.90 28.85
CA PHE A 262 -4.52 10.01 28.78
C PHE A 262 -3.39 9.82 29.79
N HIS A 263 -2.17 9.58 29.30
CA HIS A 263 -0.99 9.39 30.14
C HIS A 263 -0.05 10.58 30.02
N MET A 264 -0.01 11.39 31.08
CA MET A 264 0.77 12.65 31.13
C MET A 264 2.25 12.44 30.81
N ASP A 265 2.88 11.43 31.40
CA ASP A 265 4.32 11.18 31.22
C ASP A 265 4.68 10.53 29.87
N GLY A 266 3.68 10.05 29.13
CA GLY A 266 3.80 9.41 27.82
C GLY A 266 3.37 10.37 26.70
N HIS A 267 2.29 10.04 25.99
CA HIS A 267 1.78 10.89 24.92
C HIS A 267 1.34 12.28 25.38
N GLY A 268 1.07 12.49 26.68
CA GLY A 268 0.77 13.82 27.24
C GLY A 268 1.92 14.84 27.11
N ARG A 269 3.15 14.39 26.82
CA ARG A 269 4.24 15.30 26.43
C ARG A 269 4.02 15.97 25.07
N TRP A 270 3.15 15.40 24.23
CA TRP A 270 2.83 15.90 22.89
C TRP A 270 1.32 16.06 22.64
N ILE A 271 0.52 15.94 23.69
CA ILE A 271 -0.90 16.25 23.66
C ILE A 271 -1.16 17.14 24.87
N ASN A 272 -1.35 18.43 24.61
CA ASN A 272 -1.69 19.40 25.62
C ASN A 272 -3.10 19.13 26.16
N ARG A 273 -3.25 19.18 27.48
CA ARG A 273 -4.54 19.12 28.18
C ARG A 273 -4.79 20.45 28.87
N ALA A 274 -5.83 21.15 28.46
CA ALA A 274 -6.23 22.45 29.00
C ALA A 274 -7.64 22.41 29.62
N GLY A 275 -7.97 23.42 30.43
CA GLY A 275 -9.23 23.52 31.16
C GLY A 275 -9.19 22.83 32.53
N GLU A 276 -10.36 22.74 33.15
CA GLU A 276 -10.56 22.17 34.49
C GLU A 276 -11.56 21.01 34.45
N SER A 277 -11.48 20.11 35.42
CA SER A 277 -12.45 19.01 35.58
C SER A 277 -13.90 19.54 35.67
N PRO A 278 -14.88 18.92 34.97
CA PRO A 278 -14.75 17.77 34.07
C PRO A 278 -14.51 18.13 32.59
N ASN A 279 -14.30 19.41 32.28
CA ASN A 279 -14.32 19.99 30.94
C ASN A 279 -12.91 20.19 30.34
N HIS A 280 -12.09 19.14 30.38
CA HIS A 280 -10.77 19.18 29.74
C HIS A 280 -10.88 19.18 28.21
N THR A 281 -9.96 19.90 27.57
CA THR A 281 -9.75 19.87 26.11
C THR A 281 -8.35 19.38 25.79
N TYR A 282 -8.23 18.65 24.68
CA TYR A 282 -6.99 18.03 24.22
C TYR A 282 -6.58 18.58 22.86
N SER A 283 -5.30 18.86 22.67
CA SER A 283 -4.76 19.31 21.38
C SER A 283 -3.37 18.75 21.17
N ALA A 284 -3.00 18.44 19.92
CA ALA A 284 -1.63 18.05 19.59
C ALA A 284 -0.67 19.20 19.93
N SER A 285 0.53 18.87 20.40
CA SER A 285 1.52 19.86 20.80
C SER A 285 2.95 19.40 20.49
N GLY A 286 3.64 20.18 19.67
CA GLY A 286 5.06 20.01 19.39
C GLY A 286 5.42 18.73 18.63
N ARG A 287 6.71 18.43 18.64
CA ARG A 287 7.29 17.27 17.94
C ARG A 287 8.10 16.41 18.92
N PRO A 288 8.03 15.07 18.82
CA PRO A 288 8.96 14.19 19.51
C PRO A 288 10.42 14.54 19.17
N PRO A 289 11.31 14.75 20.16
CA PRO A 289 12.66 15.31 19.95
C PRO A 289 13.65 14.36 19.27
N ASN A 290 13.22 13.19 18.80
CA ASN A 290 14.08 12.13 18.32
C ASN A 290 14.03 12.00 16.79
N ASN A 291 15.22 11.87 16.18
CA ASN A 291 15.45 11.64 14.74
C ASN A 291 14.80 10.33 14.20
N TYR A 292 14.12 9.57 15.05
CA TYR A 292 13.36 8.37 14.71
C TYR A 292 11.98 8.66 14.09
N PHE A 293 11.57 9.93 14.02
CA PHE A 293 10.28 10.34 13.47
C PHE A 293 10.50 11.21 12.23
N SER A 294 10.02 10.73 11.08
CA SER A 294 9.98 11.53 9.85
C SER A 294 9.17 12.82 10.09
N PRO A 295 9.68 14.01 9.73
CA PRO A 295 8.91 15.24 9.87
C PRO A 295 7.64 15.19 9.04
N ARG A 296 6.54 15.68 9.62
CA ARG A 296 5.19 15.73 9.03
C ARG A 296 4.70 17.17 8.90
N ALA A 297 3.63 17.43 8.14
CA ALA A 297 3.24 18.80 7.77
C ALA A 297 2.85 19.67 8.96
N SER A 298 2.22 19.07 9.99
CA SER A 298 1.88 19.76 11.22
C SER A 298 2.19 18.93 12.46
N GLU A 299 2.07 19.55 13.63
CA GLU A 299 2.11 18.87 14.94
C GLU A 299 0.98 17.84 15.06
N ARG A 300 -0.20 18.15 14.52
CA ARG A 300 -1.33 17.20 14.51
C ARG A 300 -1.02 15.93 13.74
N ASP A 301 -0.30 16.04 12.62
CA ASP A 301 -0.04 14.89 11.73
C ASP A 301 1.07 13.98 12.26
N GLN A 302 1.83 14.42 13.28
CA GLN A 302 2.86 13.63 13.94
C GLN A 302 2.26 12.35 14.52
N ARG A 303 3.03 11.26 14.49
CA ARG A 303 2.65 10.00 15.14
C ARG A 303 2.36 10.24 16.63
N CYS A 304 1.24 9.69 17.12
CA CYS A 304 0.94 9.60 18.54
C CYS A 304 1.78 8.46 19.15
N PRO A 305 2.72 8.75 20.06
CA PRO A 305 3.63 7.73 20.55
C PRO A 305 3.14 7.19 21.92
N TRP A 306 3.79 6.17 22.52
CA TRP A 306 3.38 5.58 23.81
C TRP A 306 1.93 5.08 23.90
N LEU A 307 1.32 4.67 22.77
CA LEU A 307 0.02 3.99 22.80
C LEU A 307 0.22 2.53 23.25
N SER A 308 -0.59 2.06 24.19
CA SER A 308 -0.69 0.63 24.53
C SER A 308 -1.59 -0.12 23.53
N TRP A 309 -1.67 -1.44 23.64
CA TRP A 309 -2.66 -2.23 22.89
C TRP A 309 -4.09 -1.76 23.20
N ALA A 310 -4.42 -1.58 24.48
CA ALA A 310 -5.75 -1.16 24.90
C ALA A 310 -6.13 0.23 24.37
N ASP A 311 -5.19 1.19 24.35
CA ASP A 311 -5.44 2.52 23.80
C ASP A 311 -5.79 2.43 22.30
N GLY A 312 -4.99 1.69 21.54
CA GLY A 312 -5.21 1.54 20.11
C GLY A 312 -6.46 0.72 19.76
N ALA A 313 -6.74 -0.34 20.51
CA ALA A 313 -7.97 -1.12 20.35
C ALA A 313 -9.21 -0.24 20.59
N VAL A 314 -9.27 0.50 21.71
CA VAL A 314 -10.41 1.38 21.98
C VAL A 314 -10.52 2.49 20.93
N PHE A 315 -9.40 3.03 20.45
CA PHE A 315 -9.41 3.99 19.34
C PHE A 315 -10.01 3.38 18.06
N ALA A 316 -9.63 2.15 17.69
CA ALA A 316 -10.22 1.48 16.55
C ALA A 316 -11.71 1.16 16.75
N ALA A 317 -12.11 0.74 17.94
CA ALA A 317 -13.52 0.51 18.26
C ALA A 317 -14.35 1.81 18.07
N TRP A 318 -13.80 2.93 18.54
CA TRP A 318 -14.37 4.28 18.40
C TRP A 318 -14.41 4.75 16.95
N ALA A 319 -13.40 4.43 16.15
CA ALA A 319 -13.33 4.79 14.73
C ALA A 319 -14.12 3.84 13.82
N GLY A 320 -14.64 2.72 14.34
CA GLY A 320 -15.25 1.68 13.50
C GLY A 320 -14.23 0.85 12.70
N LEU A 321 -12.99 0.77 13.17
CA LEU A 321 -11.95 -0.09 12.61
C LEU A 321 -11.81 -1.37 13.44
N ARG A 322 -10.86 -2.22 13.08
CA ARG A 322 -10.42 -3.39 13.86
C ARG A 322 -8.89 -3.44 13.94
N PRO A 323 -8.31 -4.18 14.90
CA PRO A 323 -6.91 -4.55 14.84
C PRO A 323 -6.59 -5.36 13.57
N MET A 324 -5.36 -5.26 13.13
CA MET A 324 -4.84 -6.03 11.99
C MET A 324 -4.17 -7.31 12.48
N THR A 325 -4.31 -8.39 11.71
CA THR A 325 -3.62 -9.65 12.01
C THR A 325 -2.18 -9.61 11.53
N GLU A 326 -1.34 -10.44 12.12
CA GLU A 326 0.04 -10.55 11.66
C GLU A 326 0.19 -11.14 10.24
N LEU A 327 -0.86 -11.80 9.72
CA LEU A 327 -0.87 -12.32 8.34
C LEU A 327 -1.20 -11.21 7.35
N GLU A 328 -2.18 -10.36 7.69
CA GLU A 328 -2.49 -9.13 6.94
C GLU A 328 -1.30 -8.18 6.89
N TYR A 329 -0.52 -8.08 7.96
CA TYR A 329 0.72 -7.27 7.98
C TYR A 329 1.73 -7.71 6.93
N GLU A 330 2.03 -9.02 6.81
CA GLU A 330 2.98 -9.48 5.79
C GLU A 330 2.48 -9.24 4.38
N LYS A 331 1.17 -9.40 4.15
CA LYS A 331 0.56 -9.04 2.86
C LYS A 331 0.63 -7.54 2.58
N ALA A 332 0.35 -6.71 3.58
CA ALA A 332 0.42 -5.25 3.45
C ALA A 332 1.86 -4.77 3.24
N CYS A 333 2.87 -5.49 3.72
CA CYS A 333 4.27 -5.21 3.38
C CYS A 333 4.62 -5.65 1.95
N ARG A 334 4.38 -6.92 1.63
CA ARG A 334 5.00 -7.61 0.47
C ARG A 334 4.10 -7.69 -0.77
N GLY A 335 2.79 -7.66 -0.57
CA GLY A 335 1.83 -7.98 -1.62
C GLY A 335 2.09 -9.35 -2.25
N PRO A 336 1.98 -9.50 -3.57
CA PRO A 336 2.17 -10.77 -4.26
C PRO A 336 3.64 -11.15 -4.52
N LEU A 337 4.60 -10.31 -4.11
CA LEU A 337 6.01 -10.52 -4.44
C LEU A 337 6.58 -11.76 -3.74
N SER A 338 7.52 -12.43 -4.39
CA SER A 338 8.27 -13.54 -3.79
C SER A 338 9.09 -13.03 -2.59
N PRO A 339 9.04 -13.70 -1.43
CA PRO A 339 9.80 -13.27 -0.27
C PRO A 339 11.30 -13.40 -0.48
N THR A 340 12.04 -12.50 0.14
CA THR A 340 13.49 -12.53 0.21
C THR A 340 13.97 -12.43 1.67
N PRO A 341 15.04 -13.16 2.05
CA PRO A 341 15.60 -13.09 3.40
C PRO A 341 15.96 -11.67 3.82
N ASN A 342 15.68 -11.34 5.07
CA ASN A 342 15.96 -10.06 5.72
C ASN A 342 15.22 -8.86 5.12
N GLU A 343 14.02 -9.08 4.59
CA GLU A 343 13.22 -8.05 3.91
C GLU A 343 12.94 -6.82 4.76
N GLN A 344 13.31 -5.66 4.20
CA GLN A 344 13.06 -4.33 4.73
C GLN A 344 12.51 -3.47 3.62
N GLY A 345 11.77 -2.43 3.99
CA GLY A 345 11.38 -1.39 3.05
C GLY A 345 9.89 -1.13 3.03
N LEU A 346 9.49 -0.34 2.04
CA LEU A 346 8.15 0.20 1.89
C LEU A 346 7.14 -0.88 1.51
N SER A 347 5.90 -0.65 1.93
CA SER A 347 4.75 -1.45 1.53
C SER A 347 4.57 -1.46 0.01
N TYR A 348 4.35 -2.64 -0.56
CA TYR A 348 3.94 -2.84 -1.96
C TYR A 348 2.71 -2.01 -2.34
N TRP A 349 1.82 -1.75 -1.38
CA TRP A 349 0.53 -1.08 -1.54
C TRP A 349 0.59 0.43 -1.26
N GLY A 350 1.70 0.94 -0.70
CA GLY A 350 1.83 2.36 -0.34
C GLY A 350 1.46 2.68 1.11
N VAL A 351 1.36 1.68 1.99
CA VAL A 351 1.26 1.92 3.43
C VAL A 351 2.57 2.53 3.95
N VAL A 352 2.51 3.78 4.43
CA VAL A 352 3.69 4.59 4.74
C VAL A 352 4.29 4.19 6.08
N GLU A 353 5.62 4.10 6.21
CA GLU A 353 6.33 3.71 7.46
C GLU A 353 5.97 2.31 8.00
N MET A 354 5.39 1.44 7.17
CA MET A 354 5.19 0.03 7.50
C MET A 354 6.52 -0.72 7.35
N ASN A 355 6.91 -1.54 8.35
CA ASN A 355 8.18 -2.27 8.38
C ASN A 355 9.43 -1.37 8.17
N ALA A 356 9.33 -0.09 8.52
CA ALA A 356 10.36 0.92 8.38
C ALA A 356 10.27 1.93 9.54
N ALA A 357 11.22 2.86 9.61
CA ALA A 357 11.22 3.97 10.58
C ALA A 357 11.40 3.58 12.06
N LEU A 358 12.05 2.45 12.35
CA LEU A 358 12.45 2.06 13.72
C LEU A 358 11.28 1.92 14.70
N VAL A 359 10.15 1.43 14.18
CA VAL A 359 8.89 1.18 14.88
C VAL A 359 8.48 -0.28 14.68
N TYR A 360 8.04 -0.90 15.77
CA TYR A 360 7.26 -2.13 15.70
C TYR A 360 5.76 -1.85 15.79
N GLU A 361 4.97 -2.66 15.09
CA GLU A 361 3.51 -2.67 15.14
C GLU A 361 3.00 -3.77 16.08
N ARG A 362 1.84 -3.53 16.69
CA ARG A 362 1.12 -4.53 17.48
C ARG A 362 0.02 -5.17 16.67
N LEU A 363 0.10 -6.47 16.48
CA LEU A 363 -0.79 -7.21 15.60
C LEU A 363 -1.36 -8.43 16.30
N VAL A 364 -2.55 -8.84 15.90
CA VAL A 364 -3.19 -10.05 16.43
C VAL A 364 -2.37 -11.27 15.98
N SER A 365 -1.99 -12.09 16.94
CA SER A 365 -1.15 -13.27 16.72
C SER A 365 -1.95 -14.44 16.18
N ALA A 366 -1.45 -15.11 15.16
CA ALA A 366 -1.92 -16.42 14.73
C ALA A 366 -1.24 -17.58 15.51
N GLY A 367 -0.18 -17.26 16.25
CA GLY A 367 0.66 -18.24 16.96
C GLY A 367 0.11 -18.73 18.30
N ASN A 368 -1.10 -18.38 18.72
CA ASN A 368 -1.76 -18.98 19.88
C ASN A 368 -3.27 -18.98 19.74
N ALA A 369 -3.93 -19.82 20.55
CA ALA A 369 -5.38 -20.00 20.49
C ALA A 369 -6.16 -18.70 20.77
N ALA A 370 -5.72 -17.89 21.74
CA ALA A 370 -6.41 -16.65 22.10
C ALA A 370 -6.39 -15.61 20.96
N GLY A 371 -5.26 -15.46 20.26
CA GLY A 371 -5.18 -14.60 19.09
C GLY A 371 -5.97 -15.16 17.90
N ARG A 372 -5.94 -16.48 17.67
CA ARG A 372 -6.72 -17.14 16.61
C ARG A 372 -8.23 -17.09 16.82
N ALA A 373 -8.72 -16.79 18.03
CA ALA A 373 -10.14 -16.59 18.31
C ALA A 373 -10.68 -15.26 17.74
N PHE A 374 -9.79 -14.33 17.36
CA PHE A 374 -10.18 -13.08 16.71
C PHE A 374 -10.85 -13.35 15.36
N ALA A 375 -12.12 -12.95 15.23
CA ALA A 375 -12.94 -13.18 14.05
C ALA A 375 -12.95 -11.98 13.10
N GLY A 376 -12.12 -10.95 13.37
CA GLY A 376 -12.04 -9.77 12.53
C GLY A 376 -13.29 -8.89 12.58
N THR A 377 -14.07 -8.92 13.68
CA THR A 377 -15.22 -8.04 13.81
C THR A 377 -14.76 -6.57 13.90
N HIS A 378 -15.59 -5.66 13.41
CA HIS A 378 -15.29 -4.22 13.45
C HIS A 378 -15.85 -3.54 14.69
N GLY A 379 -15.19 -2.47 15.10
CA GLY A 379 -15.74 -1.50 16.03
C GLY A 379 -17.11 -0.97 15.59
N ARG A 380 -17.96 -0.65 16.57
CA ARG A 380 -19.31 -0.10 16.33
C ARG A 380 -19.37 1.42 16.47
N GLY A 381 -18.22 2.09 16.54
CA GLY A 381 -18.12 3.52 16.81
C GLY A 381 -18.24 3.87 18.31
N THR A 382 -18.13 2.87 19.18
CA THR A 382 -18.21 3.01 20.65
C THR A 382 -16.88 2.63 21.29
N LEU A 383 -16.74 2.83 22.60
CA LEU A 383 -15.54 2.40 23.34
C LEU A 383 -15.53 0.90 23.68
N SER A 384 -16.69 0.24 23.60
CA SER A 384 -16.82 -1.19 23.82
C SER A 384 -16.08 -1.98 22.75
N LEU A 385 -15.18 -2.85 23.20
CA LEU A 385 -14.48 -3.79 22.33
C LEU A 385 -15.41 -4.97 21.98
N PRO A 386 -15.46 -5.41 20.72
CA PRO A 386 -16.11 -6.66 20.36
C PRO A 386 -15.55 -7.87 21.12
N ALA A 387 -16.39 -8.89 21.32
CA ALA A 387 -16.07 -10.03 22.20
C ALA A 387 -14.93 -10.92 21.71
N ASP A 388 -14.69 -10.97 20.39
CA ASP A 388 -13.61 -11.72 19.77
C ASP A 388 -12.26 -10.97 19.82
N TRP A 389 -12.23 -9.72 20.31
CA TRP A 389 -11.00 -8.95 20.31
C TRP A 389 -10.02 -9.43 21.40
N PRO A 390 -8.72 -9.51 21.07
CA PRO A 390 -7.71 -10.02 21.99
C PRO A 390 -7.62 -9.24 23.32
N SER A 391 -7.71 -9.98 24.42
CA SER A 391 -7.63 -9.45 25.80
C SER A 391 -6.71 -10.25 26.73
N VAL A 392 -6.13 -11.35 26.25
CA VAL A 392 -5.32 -12.29 27.04
C VAL A 392 -3.85 -12.24 26.62
N PHE A 393 -2.93 -12.50 27.55
CA PHE A 393 -1.49 -12.58 27.28
C PHE A 393 -1.16 -13.42 26.03
N GLY A 394 -0.18 -12.96 25.25
CA GLY A 394 0.32 -13.64 24.05
C GLY A 394 -0.54 -13.46 22.80
N SER A 395 -1.82 -13.11 22.93
CA SER A 395 -2.75 -12.95 21.78
C SER A 395 -2.40 -11.83 20.79
N VAL A 396 -1.41 -10.99 21.14
CA VAL A 396 -0.84 -9.91 20.33
C VAL A 396 0.68 -10.08 20.28
N LEU A 397 1.30 -9.66 19.18
CA LEU A 397 2.75 -9.71 19.02
C LEU A 397 3.31 -8.45 18.35
N TYR A 398 4.64 -8.35 18.33
CA TYR A 398 5.39 -7.29 17.68
C TYR A 398 5.94 -7.73 16.31
N ARG A 399 5.78 -6.87 15.31
CA ARG A 399 6.33 -6.98 13.95
C ARG A 399 6.97 -5.67 13.52
N GLY A 400 7.90 -5.71 12.57
CA GLY A 400 8.48 -4.50 11.98
C GLY A 400 9.78 -4.05 12.64
N ASP A 401 10.51 -3.20 11.93
CA ASP A 401 11.90 -2.88 12.21
C ASP A 401 12.10 -2.15 13.55
N TYR A 402 12.91 -2.73 14.45
CA TYR A 402 13.28 -2.11 15.72
C TYR A 402 14.81 -2.07 15.86
N VAL A 403 15.39 -0.89 15.68
CA VAL A 403 16.75 -0.61 16.13
C VAL A 403 16.65 0.29 17.35
N HIS A 404 16.88 -0.27 18.53
CA HIS A 404 17.22 0.52 19.71
C HIS A 404 18.46 -0.06 20.37
N GLY A 405 19.31 0.83 20.87
CA GLY A 405 20.61 0.56 21.50
C GLY A 405 20.56 -0.21 22.83
N ARG A 406 19.68 -1.21 22.98
CA ARG A 406 19.60 -2.11 24.14
C ARG A 406 20.39 -3.42 23.96
N GLN A 407 21.46 -3.41 23.17
CA GLN A 407 22.35 -4.58 23.02
C GLN A 407 21.64 -5.92 22.66
N TYR A 408 20.43 -5.90 22.09
CA TYR A 408 19.89 -7.05 21.36
C TYR A 408 20.70 -7.14 20.06
N SER A 409 21.82 -7.86 20.14
CA SER A 409 22.97 -7.83 19.24
C SER A 409 22.76 -8.51 17.88
N SER A 410 21.55 -8.43 17.31
CA SER A 410 21.34 -8.81 15.92
C SER A 410 20.35 -7.86 15.28
N VAL A 411 20.92 -6.98 14.44
CA VAL A 411 20.26 -5.88 13.73
C VAL A 411 19.24 -6.37 12.67
N GLY A 412 18.78 -7.63 12.74
CA GLY A 412 18.07 -8.32 11.66
C GLY A 412 16.91 -9.23 12.08
N HIS A 413 16.46 -9.22 13.34
CA HIS A 413 15.44 -10.17 13.79
C HIS A 413 13.99 -9.75 13.54
N LEU A 414 13.68 -8.46 13.48
CA LEU A 414 12.31 -7.95 13.21
C LEU A 414 12.22 -7.32 11.82
N ARG A 415 12.39 -8.15 10.79
CA ARG A 415 12.10 -7.82 9.39
C ARG A 415 10.63 -8.10 9.07
N VAL A 416 10.19 -7.98 7.82
CA VAL A 416 8.76 -8.22 7.44
C VAL A 416 8.23 -9.50 8.10
N SER A 417 9.00 -10.59 8.04
CA SER A 417 8.60 -11.90 8.55
C SER A 417 9.02 -12.19 9.99
N GLY A 418 9.78 -11.30 10.63
CA GLY A 418 10.24 -11.47 12.01
C GLY A 418 9.12 -11.25 13.03
N ARG A 419 9.05 -12.10 14.05
CA ARG A 419 7.98 -12.10 15.06
C ARG A 419 8.56 -12.16 16.47
N LEU A 420 8.15 -11.23 17.32
CA LEU A 420 8.52 -11.20 18.73
C LEU A 420 7.24 -11.18 19.58
N ASN A 421 7.18 -12.02 20.61
CA ASN A 421 6.05 -11.99 21.53
C ASN A 421 5.90 -10.58 22.11
N ALA A 422 4.68 -10.05 22.13
CA ALA A 422 4.42 -8.89 22.97
C ALA A 422 4.57 -9.37 24.41
N VAL A 423 5.40 -8.67 25.20
CA VAL A 423 5.65 -9.03 26.60
C VAL A 423 4.36 -8.94 27.44
N ASP A 424 3.29 -8.28 26.95
CA ASP A 424 1.90 -8.42 27.42
C ASP A 424 0.93 -7.67 26.47
N VAL A 425 -0.36 -8.06 26.40
CA VAL A 425 -1.45 -7.20 25.89
C VAL A 425 -1.73 -6.02 26.83
N HIS A 426 -1.31 -6.12 28.09
CA HIS A 426 -1.26 -5.03 29.06
C HIS A 426 0.08 -4.30 29.11
N ALA A 427 0.98 -4.52 28.13
CA ALA A 427 2.35 -4.03 28.20
C ALA A 427 2.39 -2.55 28.59
N ASP A 428 3.09 -2.26 29.69
CA ASP A 428 3.26 -0.92 30.20
C ASP A 428 3.76 -0.02 29.06
N ARG A 429 2.96 1.00 28.75
CA ARG A 429 3.30 2.04 27.76
C ARG A 429 4.69 2.66 27.98
N LYS A 430 5.27 2.54 29.19
CA LYS A 430 6.63 3.00 29.53
C LYS A 430 7.77 2.15 28.98
N THR A 431 7.60 0.84 28.80
CA THR A 431 8.67 -0.05 28.31
C THR A 431 8.78 -0.04 26.79
N HIS A 432 7.73 0.45 26.11
CA HIS A 432 7.55 0.36 24.66
C HIS A 432 7.14 1.71 24.02
N PRO A 433 7.95 2.78 24.21
CA PRO A 433 7.62 4.16 23.82
C PRO A 433 7.40 4.38 22.32
N LEU A 434 8.05 3.56 21.49
CA LEU A 434 8.10 3.70 20.04
C LEU A 434 7.13 2.77 19.30
N ALA A 435 6.26 2.06 20.02
CA ALA A 435 5.29 1.18 19.41
C ALA A 435 4.28 1.95 18.54
N GLY A 436 4.15 1.53 17.29
CA GLY A 436 3.15 2.04 16.36
C GLY A 436 1.80 1.33 16.56
N TRP A 437 0.73 2.01 16.16
CA TRP A 437 -0.60 1.41 16.11
C TRP A 437 -1.33 1.79 14.83
N ARG A 438 -1.88 0.79 14.14
CA ARG A 438 -2.75 0.91 12.96
C ARG A 438 -3.94 0.00 13.10
N GLY A 439 -5.07 0.50 12.62
CA GLY A 439 -6.27 -0.29 12.40
C GLY A 439 -6.38 -0.72 10.94
N ALA A 440 -7.27 -1.68 10.72
CA ALA A 440 -7.74 -2.11 9.42
C ALA A 440 -9.27 -2.14 9.40
N ARG A 441 -9.84 -2.29 8.22
CA ARG A 441 -11.26 -2.61 8.02
C ARG A 441 -11.37 -3.48 6.78
N SER A 442 -12.18 -4.53 6.84
CA SER A 442 -12.40 -5.40 5.68
C SER A 442 -13.00 -4.58 4.53
N ALA A 443 -12.57 -4.87 3.30
CA ALA A 443 -13.06 -4.14 2.14
C ALA A 443 -14.57 -4.40 1.95
N PRO A 444 -15.37 -3.38 1.59
CA PRO A 444 -16.80 -3.56 1.35
C PRO A 444 -17.07 -4.54 0.21
N LYS A 445 -17.87 -5.58 0.47
CA LYS A 445 -18.37 -6.45 -0.60
C LYS A 445 -19.23 -5.62 -1.56
N GLY A 446 -19.04 -5.78 -2.86
CA GLY A 446 -19.81 -5.06 -3.89
C GLY A 446 -19.15 -3.78 -4.42
N ASP A 447 -17.98 -3.39 -3.93
CA ASP A 447 -17.13 -2.42 -4.62
C ASP A 447 -16.39 -3.10 -5.78
N ALA A 448 -16.77 -2.80 -7.03
CA ALA A 448 -16.21 -3.44 -8.21
C ALA A 448 -14.71 -3.15 -8.45
N LEU A 449 -14.17 -2.08 -7.84
CA LEU A 449 -12.73 -1.83 -7.87
C LEU A 449 -11.96 -2.66 -6.84
N ALA A 450 -12.66 -3.33 -5.92
CA ALA A 450 -12.05 -4.26 -4.99
C ALA A 450 -11.76 -5.61 -5.69
N GLY A 451 -10.85 -5.59 -6.68
CA GLY A 451 -10.46 -6.76 -7.46
C GLY A 451 -9.11 -7.36 -7.04
N LEU A 452 -8.82 -8.57 -7.53
CA LEU A 452 -7.51 -9.22 -7.39
C LEU A 452 -6.41 -8.41 -8.08
N VAL A 453 -5.24 -8.24 -7.45
CA VAL A 453 -4.03 -7.88 -8.19
C VAL A 453 -3.41 -9.15 -8.72
N ALA A 454 -3.48 -9.33 -10.05
CA ALA A 454 -2.95 -10.53 -10.70
C ALA A 454 -1.43 -10.62 -10.54
N VAL A 455 -0.94 -11.79 -10.12
CA VAL A 455 0.47 -12.15 -10.25
C VAL A 455 0.74 -12.44 -11.72
N ARG A 456 1.12 -11.42 -12.49
CA ARG A 456 1.28 -11.55 -13.95
C ARG A 456 2.32 -12.60 -14.34
N PHE A 457 3.43 -12.67 -13.59
CA PHE A 457 4.58 -13.51 -13.92
C PHE A 457 5.08 -14.39 -12.77
N ASP A 458 4.27 -15.37 -12.36
CA ASP A 458 4.75 -16.44 -11.46
C ASP A 458 5.90 -17.21 -12.12
N PRO A 459 7.12 -17.24 -11.53
CA PRO A 459 8.27 -17.94 -12.09
C PRO A 459 8.14 -19.48 -12.01
N ARG A 460 7.05 -20.02 -11.45
CA ARG A 460 6.76 -21.46 -11.45
C ARG A 460 5.95 -21.92 -12.66
N ILE A 461 5.45 -20.98 -13.46
CA ILE A 461 4.58 -21.26 -14.61
C ILE A 461 5.32 -20.81 -15.87
N ALA A 462 5.73 -21.79 -16.69
CA ALA A 462 6.30 -21.54 -18.01
C ALA A 462 5.18 -21.17 -19.01
N ARG A 463 5.37 -20.06 -19.74
CA ARG A 463 4.44 -19.57 -20.76
C ARG A 463 5.01 -19.81 -22.16
N PRO A 464 4.19 -20.18 -23.15
CA PRO A 464 4.69 -20.33 -24.52
C PRO A 464 5.16 -18.99 -25.09
N ILE A 465 6.26 -19.03 -25.86
CA ILE A 465 6.67 -17.99 -26.80
C ILE A 465 6.31 -18.51 -28.19
N ALA A 466 5.46 -17.76 -28.88
CA ALA A 466 4.94 -18.15 -30.18
C ALA A 466 6.05 -18.26 -31.23
N ARG A 467 5.99 -19.34 -32.03
CA ARG A 467 6.80 -19.46 -33.25
C ARG A 467 6.19 -18.58 -34.34
N LEU A 468 7.00 -17.69 -34.90
CA LEU A 468 6.60 -16.77 -35.95
C LEU A 468 6.90 -17.42 -37.32
N GLY A 469 5.87 -17.49 -38.18
CA GLY A 469 5.97 -18.09 -39.52
C GLY A 469 6.68 -17.23 -40.56
N ARG A 470 7.18 -16.05 -40.17
CA ARG A 470 7.92 -15.13 -41.01
C ARG A 470 9.14 -14.60 -40.23
N PRO A 471 10.27 -14.33 -40.91
CA PRO A 471 11.38 -13.60 -40.30
C PRO A 471 10.91 -12.21 -39.88
N LEU A 472 11.32 -11.76 -38.71
CA LEU A 472 11.18 -10.37 -38.30
C LEU A 472 12.42 -9.58 -38.73
N ARG A 473 12.30 -8.27 -38.78
CA ARG A 473 13.41 -7.34 -39.02
C ARG A 473 13.78 -6.69 -37.69
N ALA A 474 14.96 -6.10 -37.64
CA ALA A 474 15.29 -5.14 -36.62
C ALA A 474 15.50 -3.80 -37.34
N ASP A 475 14.40 -3.12 -37.63
CA ASP A 475 14.40 -1.84 -38.36
C ASP A 475 13.67 -0.71 -37.61
N GLY A 476 13.10 -1.02 -36.43
CA GLY A 476 12.37 -0.09 -35.58
C GLY A 476 10.93 0.14 -36.04
N VAL A 477 10.42 -0.64 -37.00
CA VAL A 477 9.05 -0.58 -37.50
C VAL A 477 8.32 -1.86 -37.11
N LEU A 478 7.36 -1.75 -36.18
CA LEU A 478 6.72 -2.93 -35.61
C LEU A 478 5.53 -3.49 -36.43
N ASP A 479 5.45 -3.23 -37.73
CA ASP A 479 4.28 -3.58 -38.57
C ASP A 479 4.15 -5.09 -38.85
N GLU A 480 5.26 -5.80 -38.81
CA GLU A 480 5.36 -7.25 -38.79
C GLU A 480 4.95 -7.92 -37.48
N TRP A 481 4.82 -7.16 -36.39
CA TRP A 481 4.38 -7.70 -35.12
C TRP A 481 2.86 -7.75 -35.05
N GLY A 482 2.35 -8.76 -34.36
CA GLY A 482 0.92 -8.90 -34.09
C GLY A 482 0.48 -8.02 -32.91
N LYS A 483 -0.28 -8.60 -31.99
CA LYS A 483 -0.61 -7.95 -30.72
C LYS A 483 0.59 -8.07 -29.75
N PRO A 484 0.78 -7.09 -28.85
CA PRO A 484 1.79 -7.23 -27.81
C PRO A 484 1.49 -8.44 -26.93
N ALA A 485 2.54 -9.15 -26.54
CA ALA A 485 2.44 -10.25 -25.59
C ALA A 485 2.05 -9.72 -24.20
N PHE A 486 2.58 -8.55 -23.82
CA PHE A 486 2.32 -7.91 -22.53
C PHE A 486 2.28 -6.38 -22.66
N THR A 487 1.56 -5.72 -21.76
CA THR A 487 1.65 -4.27 -21.55
C THR A 487 2.06 -4.01 -20.10
N LEU A 488 3.13 -3.25 -19.94
CA LEU A 488 3.62 -2.74 -18.67
C LEU A 488 3.31 -1.26 -18.63
N GLY A 489 2.49 -0.85 -17.68
CA GLY A 489 1.95 0.52 -17.68
C GLY A 489 1.09 0.78 -16.46
N GLY A 490 1.31 0.00 -15.39
CA GLY A 490 0.61 0.17 -14.12
C GLY A 490 1.60 0.14 -12.97
N ILE A 491 1.18 0.67 -11.82
CA ILE A 491 1.99 0.72 -10.60
C ILE A 491 2.58 -0.64 -10.22
N ALA A 492 1.88 -1.75 -10.49
CA ALA A 492 2.38 -3.10 -10.23
C ALA A 492 3.68 -3.45 -10.97
N ASP A 493 3.93 -2.83 -12.12
CA ASP A 493 5.10 -3.06 -12.98
C ASP A 493 6.28 -2.15 -12.64
N LEU A 494 6.04 -1.11 -11.85
CA LEU A 494 7.01 -0.05 -11.57
C LEU A 494 7.98 -0.45 -10.44
N PHE A 495 9.26 -0.17 -10.67
CA PHE A 495 10.34 -0.37 -9.72
C PHE A 495 11.32 0.83 -9.74
N PRO A 496 12.10 1.02 -8.67
CA PRO A 496 11.98 0.34 -7.37
C PRO A 496 10.69 0.75 -6.65
N LEU A 497 10.22 -0.06 -5.70
CA LEU A 497 8.90 0.14 -5.06
C LEU A 497 8.72 1.55 -4.45
N TYR A 498 9.80 2.20 -4.02
CA TYR A 498 9.75 3.55 -3.46
C TYR A 498 9.41 4.67 -4.45
N ARG A 499 9.40 4.37 -5.75
CA ARG A 499 8.99 5.30 -6.82
C ARG A 499 7.51 5.22 -7.18
N ARG A 500 6.77 4.26 -6.60
CA ARG A 500 5.34 4.02 -6.89
C ARG A 500 4.41 5.07 -6.33
N PHE A 501 4.69 5.52 -5.12
CA PHE A 501 3.80 6.39 -4.36
C PHE A 501 4.59 7.59 -3.87
N PRO A 502 4.02 8.81 -3.98
CA PRO A 502 4.68 10.01 -3.51
C PRO A 502 4.97 9.90 -2.02
N SER A 503 6.18 10.29 -1.63
CA SER A 503 6.52 10.49 -0.22
C SER A 503 7.49 11.66 -0.08
N PRO A 504 7.62 12.28 1.12
CA PRO A 504 8.62 13.33 1.33
C PRO A 504 10.06 12.90 0.99
N ALA A 505 10.36 11.60 1.05
CA ALA A 505 11.67 11.03 0.70
C ALA A 505 11.82 10.67 -0.79
N SER A 506 10.71 10.59 -1.54
CA SER A 506 10.71 10.30 -2.98
C SER A 506 9.61 11.11 -3.67
N PRO A 507 9.88 12.40 -3.99
CA PRO A 507 8.91 13.27 -4.66
C PRO A 507 8.74 12.91 -6.14
N ASP A 508 9.84 12.58 -6.82
CA ASP A 508 9.88 12.23 -8.24
C ASP A 508 9.42 10.77 -8.40
N THR A 509 8.15 10.60 -8.76
CA THR A 509 7.45 9.31 -8.87
C THR A 509 6.77 9.21 -10.22
N TRP A 510 6.50 8.00 -10.69
CA TRP A 510 5.85 7.78 -11.98
C TRP A 510 4.51 8.53 -12.12
N HIS A 511 4.27 9.17 -13.26
CA HIS A 511 3.13 10.04 -13.53
C HIS A 511 2.03 9.38 -14.38
N GLY A 512 2.18 8.08 -14.67
CA GLY A 512 1.21 7.30 -15.43
C GLY A 512 1.77 6.88 -16.79
N PRO A 513 0.95 6.22 -17.63
CA PRO A 513 1.41 5.63 -18.90
C PRO A 513 2.03 6.61 -19.90
N ALA A 514 1.75 7.92 -19.76
CA ALA A 514 2.35 8.95 -20.60
C ALA A 514 3.80 9.31 -20.20
N ASP A 515 4.18 9.07 -18.95
CA ASP A 515 5.55 9.21 -18.42
C ASP A 515 6.34 7.94 -18.72
N LEU A 516 5.76 6.75 -18.50
CA LEU A 516 6.36 5.51 -18.99
C LEU A 516 5.33 4.39 -19.19
N GLU A 517 5.29 3.81 -20.39
CA GLU A 517 4.55 2.57 -20.73
C GLU A 517 5.37 1.72 -21.70
N ALA A 518 5.34 0.40 -21.56
CA ALA A 518 5.94 -0.56 -22.50
C ALA A 518 4.90 -1.52 -23.05
N LYS A 519 4.72 -1.58 -24.37
CA LYS A 519 4.07 -2.72 -25.04
C LYS A 519 5.16 -3.66 -25.53
N VAL A 520 5.21 -4.84 -24.93
CA VAL A 520 6.25 -5.85 -25.14
C VAL A 520 5.75 -6.89 -26.12
N TYR A 521 6.55 -7.16 -27.14
CA TYR A 521 6.37 -8.22 -28.11
C TYR A 521 7.49 -9.24 -27.94
N LEU A 522 7.12 -10.52 -27.94
CA LEU A 522 8.04 -11.63 -27.70
C LEU A 522 7.64 -12.78 -28.62
N GLY A 523 8.59 -13.28 -29.40
CA GLY A 523 8.39 -14.36 -30.36
C GLY A 523 9.73 -15.00 -30.71
N TRP A 524 9.69 -16.07 -31.50
CA TRP A 524 10.90 -16.66 -32.06
C TRP A 524 10.64 -17.10 -33.50
N ASP A 525 11.65 -17.00 -34.37
CA ASP A 525 11.63 -17.55 -35.73
C ASP A 525 12.64 -18.70 -35.85
N ALA A 526 12.87 -19.25 -37.05
CA ALA A 526 13.72 -20.43 -37.23
C ALA A 526 15.14 -20.29 -36.63
N GLU A 527 15.68 -19.07 -36.50
CA GLU A 527 17.08 -18.84 -36.12
C GLU A 527 17.23 -17.92 -34.91
N THR A 528 16.21 -17.13 -34.55
CA THR A 528 16.34 -16.06 -33.56
C THR A 528 15.21 -16.02 -32.55
N LEU A 529 15.56 -15.69 -31.31
CA LEU A 529 14.63 -15.16 -30.31
C LEU A 529 14.47 -13.66 -30.57
N CYS A 530 13.23 -13.21 -30.76
CA CYS A 530 12.92 -11.83 -31.11
C CYS A 530 12.18 -11.13 -29.97
N VAL A 531 12.61 -9.91 -29.65
CA VAL A 531 11.96 -9.03 -28.68
C VAL A 531 11.77 -7.67 -29.33
N ALA A 532 10.58 -7.10 -29.19
CA ALA A 532 10.35 -5.70 -29.48
C ALA A 532 9.63 -5.01 -28.34
N VAL A 533 9.89 -3.72 -28.16
CA VAL A 533 9.21 -2.88 -27.18
C VAL A 533 8.81 -1.56 -27.82
N MET A 534 7.52 -1.25 -27.77
CA MET A 534 7.02 0.09 -28.04
C MET A 534 6.87 0.83 -26.71
N ALA A 535 7.76 1.78 -26.46
CA ALA A 535 7.84 2.54 -25.23
C ALA A 535 7.21 3.93 -25.40
N SER A 536 6.19 4.26 -24.62
CA SER A 536 5.76 5.66 -24.46
C SER A 536 6.57 6.28 -23.33
N ASP A 537 7.14 7.45 -23.59
CA ASP A 537 8.05 8.16 -22.69
C ASP A 537 8.02 9.65 -23.06
N ASP A 538 7.76 10.53 -22.09
CA ASP A 538 7.63 11.96 -22.34
C ASP A 538 8.97 12.65 -22.65
N GLN A 539 10.08 12.11 -22.14
CA GLN A 539 11.42 12.66 -22.32
C GLN A 539 12.51 11.58 -22.53
N HIS A 540 12.76 11.27 -23.80
CA HIS A 540 13.89 10.40 -24.17
C HIS A 540 15.25 11.11 -24.04
N PHE A 541 16.12 10.58 -23.18
CA PHE A 541 17.48 11.00 -22.88
C PHE A 541 18.40 9.81 -22.53
N ASN A 542 19.42 9.59 -23.37
CA ASN A 542 20.54 8.72 -23.02
C ASN A 542 21.87 9.27 -23.58
N THR A 543 22.82 9.52 -22.67
CA THR A 543 24.19 10.00 -22.98
C THR A 543 25.25 8.93 -22.72
N LYS A 544 24.83 7.71 -22.40
CA LYS A 544 25.69 6.65 -21.89
C LYS A 544 25.93 5.59 -22.96
N THR A 545 27.07 4.91 -22.84
CA THR A 545 27.45 3.78 -23.71
C THR A 545 28.11 2.69 -22.86
N GLY A 546 28.24 1.48 -23.41
CA GLY A 546 28.94 0.38 -22.75
C GLY A 546 28.34 0.03 -21.37
N GLN A 547 29.19 -0.11 -20.35
CA GLN A 547 28.76 -0.53 -19.01
C GLN A 547 27.83 0.46 -18.29
N ASP A 548 27.78 1.72 -18.74
CA ASP A 548 26.91 2.74 -18.14
C ASP A 548 25.59 2.92 -18.90
N LEU A 549 25.36 2.17 -19.98
CA LEU A 549 24.19 2.30 -20.86
C LEU A 549 22.84 2.26 -20.11
N TRP A 550 22.80 1.53 -18.99
CA TRP A 550 21.63 1.39 -18.12
C TRP A 550 21.24 2.69 -17.38
N ASN A 551 22.13 3.68 -17.32
CA ASN A 551 21.90 4.93 -16.60
C ASN A 551 21.39 6.04 -17.54
N GLY A 552 20.36 5.70 -18.30
CA GLY A 552 19.62 6.53 -19.25
C GLY A 552 18.40 5.74 -19.76
N ASP A 553 17.64 6.29 -20.71
CA ASP A 553 16.54 5.54 -21.34
C ASP A 553 17.08 4.35 -22.12
N ALA A 554 16.67 3.15 -21.72
CA ALA A 554 17.19 1.91 -22.31
C ALA A 554 16.24 0.73 -22.06
N LEU A 555 16.22 -0.18 -23.04
CA LEU A 555 15.71 -1.53 -22.84
C LEU A 555 16.83 -2.40 -22.28
N GLN A 556 16.61 -3.02 -21.13
CA GLN A 556 17.50 -4.04 -20.58
C GLN A 556 16.81 -5.41 -20.57
N MET A 557 17.51 -6.46 -21.00
CA MET A 557 17.00 -7.83 -21.04
C MET A 557 17.91 -8.79 -20.30
N GLY A 558 17.32 -9.53 -19.36
CA GLY A 558 17.95 -10.67 -18.70
C GLY A 558 17.39 -11.98 -19.26
N LEU A 559 18.26 -12.90 -19.68
CA LEU A 559 17.88 -14.22 -20.16
C LEU A 559 18.68 -15.30 -19.44
N VAL A 560 18.00 -16.28 -18.83
CA VAL A 560 18.65 -17.45 -18.22
C VAL A 560 18.18 -18.73 -18.89
N THR A 561 19.10 -19.52 -19.40
CA THR A 561 18.79 -20.83 -20.00
C THR A 561 18.57 -21.89 -18.92
N ALA A 562 17.96 -23.02 -19.27
CA ALA A 562 17.85 -24.17 -18.36
C ALA A 562 19.21 -24.69 -17.83
N ARG A 563 20.30 -24.44 -18.56
CA ARG A 563 21.67 -24.79 -18.14
C ARG A 563 22.31 -23.76 -17.19
N GLY A 564 21.59 -22.69 -16.84
CA GLY A 564 22.08 -21.65 -15.93
C GLY A 564 22.92 -20.56 -16.59
N PHE A 565 23.14 -20.59 -17.90
CA PHE A 565 23.80 -19.49 -18.61
C PHE A 565 22.92 -18.24 -18.56
N HIS A 566 23.46 -17.16 -18.00
CA HIS A 566 22.78 -15.87 -17.86
C HIS A 566 23.38 -14.84 -18.83
N TRP A 567 22.51 -14.23 -19.61
CA TRP A 567 22.78 -13.09 -20.48
C TRP A 567 22.09 -11.85 -19.90
N ASN A 568 22.78 -10.72 -19.88
CA ASN A 568 22.25 -9.42 -19.48
C ASN A 568 22.65 -8.41 -20.54
N LEU A 569 21.65 -7.88 -21.25
CA LEU A 569 21.80 -7.12 -22.48
C LEU A 569 21.15 -5.74 -22.30
N GLY A 570 21.74 -4.69 -22.86
CA GLY A 570 21.18 -3.35 -22.91
C GLY A 570 21.11 -2.85 -24.35
N LEU A 571 20.02 -2.17 -24.68
CA LEU A 571 19.77 -1.55 -25.98
C LEU A 571 19.20 -0.15 -25.77
N ALA A 572 19.83 0.87 -26.36
CA ALA A 572 19.38 2.25 -26.25
C ALA A 572 19.57 3.04 -27.54
N LEU A 573 18.78 4.09 -27.71
CA LEU A 573 19.09 5.18 -28.62
C LEU A 573 19.80 6.28 -27.83
N THR A 574 21.08 6.47 -28.10
CA THR A 574 21.93 7.46 -27.42
C THR A 574 22.16 8.67 -28.32
N GLN A 575 22.82 9.71 -27.80
CA GLN A 575 23.27 10.85 -28.61
C GLN A 575 24.22 10.46 -29.76
N GLU A 576 24.89 9.31 -29.66
CA GLU A 576 25.80 8.79 -30.70
C GLU A 576 25.12 7.81 -31.66
N GLY A 577 23.83 7.52 -31.45
CA GLY A 577 23.05 6.54 -32.20
C GLY A 577 22.68 5.30 -31.39
N VAL A 578 22.29 4.24 -32.09
CA VAL A 578 21.90 2.96 -31.47
C VAL A 578 23.12 2.32 -30.80
N ALA A 579 22.97 1.99 -29.52
CA ALA A 579 24.00 1.32 -28.73
C ALA A 579 23.45 0.00 -28.17
N PHE A 580 24.16 -1.09 -28.44
CA PHE A 580 23.89 -2.42 -27.90
C PHE A 580 25.07 -2.86 -27.03
N HIS A 581 24.79 -3.38 -25.84
CA HIS A 581 25.81 -3.77 -24.87
C HIS A 581 25.46 -5.08 -24.16
N GLN A 582 26.49 -5.84 -23.79
CA GLN A 582 26.39 -7.05 -22.99
C GLN A 582 27.01 -6.82 -21.61
N PHE A 583 26.16 -6.59 -20.60
CA PHE A 583 26.59 -6.46 -19.19
C PHE A 583 27.10 -7.79 -18.63
N ALA A 584 26.51 -8.91 -19.08
CA ALA A 584 26.95 -10.26 -18.75
C ALA A 584 26.55 -11.25 -19.85
N GLY A 585 27.36 -12.29 -20.04
CA GLY A 585 27.15 -13.29 -21.07
C GLY A 585 28.43 -14.07 -21.38
N ALA A 586 28.31 -15.13 -22.16
CA ALA A 586 29.45 -15.95 -22.56
C ALA A 586 30.11 -15.39 -23.84
N GLY A 587 31.38 -15.01 -23.75
CA GLY A 587 32.13 -14.46 -24.89
C GLY A 587 31.50 -13.19 -25.46
N ASP A 588 31.87 -12.83 -26.70
CA ASP A 588 31.37 -11.63 -27.40
C ASP A 588 30.60 -11.96 -28.69
N THR A 589 30.39 -13.24 -28.99
CA THR A 589 29.71 -13.69 -30.22
C THR A 589 28.31 -13.10 -30.32
N LEU A 590 27.54 -13.09 -29.22
CA LEU A 590 26.18 -12.53 -29.23
C LEU A 590 26.20 -11.03 -29.54
N LEU A 591 27.14 -10.28 -28.94
CA LEU A 591 27.33 -8.84 -29.22
C LEU A 591 27.62 -8.57 -30.70
N LYS A 592 28.33 -9.47 -31.39
CA LYS A 592 28.71 -9.34 -32.80
C LYS A 592 27.67 -9.85 -33.80
N THR A 593 26.73 -10.68 -33.36
CA THR A 593 25.81 -11.42 -34.25
C THR A 593 24.35 -11.12 -34.00
N ALA A 594 24.00 -10.51 -32.87
CA ALA A 594 22.66 -9.97 -32.66
C ALA A 594 22.37 -8.83 -33.63
N ASP A 595 21.13 -8.75 -34.08
CA ASP A 595 20.63 -7.66 -34.90
C ASP A 595 19.67 -6.81 -34.05
N CYS A 596 19.76 -5.48 -34.16
CA CYS A 596 19.00 -4.58 -33.31
C CYS A 596 18.75 -3.22 -33.95
N ALA A 597 17.63 -2.61 -33.58
CA ALA A 597 17.28 -1.25 -33.98
C ALA A 597 16.58 -0.51 -32.85
N VAL A 598 16.77 0.81 -32.82
CA VAL A 598 15.99 1.71 -31.97
C VAL A 598 15.60 2.94 -32.77
N VAL A 599 14.31 3.23 -32.83
CA VAL A 599 13.76 4.38 -33.57
C VAL A 599 12.84 5.18 -32.65
N ARG A 600 13.01 6.50 -32.63
CA ARG A 600 12.20 7.42 -31.84
C ARG A 600 11.30 8.24 -32.75
N ASP A 601 10.01 8.34 -32.41
CA ASP A 601 9.10 9.37 -32.89
C ASP A 601 8.91 10.41 -31.78
N ASP A 602 9.62 11.54 -31.89
CA ASP A 602 9.57 12.62 -30.90
C ASP A 602 8.22 13.34 -30.84
N LYS A 603 7.43 13.29 -31.91
CA LYS A 603 6.11 13.91 -31.96
C LYS A 603 5.09 13.03 -31.25
N ALA A 604 5.13 11.74 -31.50
CA ALA A 604 4.27 10.76 -30.83
C ALA A 604 4.75 10.45 -29.40
N LYS A 605 5.99 10.80 -29.07
CA LYS A 605 6.65 10.46 -27.80
C LYS A 605 6.78 8.95 -27.59
N VAL A 606 7.11 8.24 -28.67
CA VAL A 606 7.24 6.78 -28.67
C VAL A 606 8.61 6.34 -29.18
N THR A 607 9.25 5.41 -28.47
CA THR A 607 10.50 4.76 -28.87
C THR A 607 10.24 3.28 -29.16
N HIS A 608 10.65 2.80 -30.33
CA HIS A 608 10.60 1.40 -30.71
C HIS A 608 11.98 0.78 -30.55
N TYR A 609 12.05 -0.30 -29.78
CA TYR A 609 13.25 -1.13 -29.61
C TYR A 609 12.99 -2.47 -30.28
N GLU A 610 13.96 -2.99 -31.05
CA GLU A 610 13.92 -4.34 -31.61
C GLU A 610 15.26 -5.06 -31.41
N LEU A 611 15.19 -6.33 -31.04
CA LEU A 611 16.34 -7.18 -30.79
C LEU A 611 16.08 -8.59 -31.31
N ARG A 612 16.97 -9.08 -32.17
CA ARG A 612 16.99 -10.45 -32.71
C ARG A 612 18.25 -11.16 -32.21
N LEU A 613 18.06 -12.21 -31.42
CA LEU A 613 19.14 -12.93 -30.76
C LEU A 613 19.28 -14.35 -31.34
N PRO A 614 20.42 -14.70 -31.96
CA PRO A 614 20.63 -16.03 -32.54
C PRO A 614 20.48 -17.17 -31.52
N LEU A 615 19.54 -18.09 -31.76
CA LEU A 615 19.25 -19.22 -30.88
C LEU A 615 20.46 -20.12 -30.69
N ALA A 616 21.24 -20.34 -31.74
CA ALA A 616 22.47 -21.14 -31.69
C ALA A 616 23.50 -20.58 -30.70
N VAL A 617 23.63 -19.25 -30.60
CA VAL A 617 24.53 -18.59 -29.65
C VAL A 617 23.99 -18.67 -28.22
N LEU A 618 22.67 -18.58 -28.06
CA LEU A 618 22.00 -18.75 -26.78
C LEU A 618 21.96 -20.22 -26.31
N GLY A 619 22.21 -21.18 -27.20
CA GLY A 619 22.06 -22.62 -26.94
C GLY A 619 20.61 -23.03 -26.71
N LEU A 620 19.68 -22.39 -27.43
CA LEU A 620 18.24 -22.64 -27.35
C LEU A 620 17.74 -23.38 -28.58
N GLU A 621 16.76 -24.25 -28.39
CA GLU A 621 16.13 -25.07 -29.43
C GLU A 621 14.59 -25.03 -29.25
N PRO A 622 13.79 -25.37 -30.27
CA PRO A 622 12.34 -25.45 -30.13
C PRO A 622 11.94 -26.38 -28.97
N GLY A 623 11.04 -25.91 -28.10
CA GLY A 623 10.66 -26.60 -26.86
C GLY A 623 11.56 -26.32 -25.65
N ALA A 624 12.65 -25.56 -25.79
CA ALA A 624 13.51 -25.21 -24.66
C ALA A 624 12.82 -24.23 -23.71
N GLU A 625 12.98 -24.46 -22.40
CA GLU A 625 12.60 -23.49 -21.38
C GLU A 625 13.71 -22.48 -21.09
N LEU A 626 13.29 -21.25 -20.81
CA LEU A 626 14.16 -20.13 -20.45
C LEU A 626 13.46 -19.20 -19.44
N GLY A 627 14.24 -18.48 -18.65
CA GLY A 627 13.76 -17.34 -17.88
C GLY A 627 14.07 -16.05 -18.62
N VAL A 628 13.08 -15.17 -18.79
CA VAL A 628 13.26 -13.87 -19.43
C VAL A 628 12.69 -12.79 -18.53
N ASN A 629 13.47 -11.73 -18.29
CA ASN A 629 13.01 -10.52 -17.65
C ASN A 629 13.43 -9.31 -18.49
N LEU A 630 12.60 -8.28 -18.50
CA LEU A 630 12.83 -7.04 -19.26
C LEU A 630 12.66 -5.86 -18.31
N LEU A 631 13.56 -4.89 -18.41
CA LEU A 631 13.42 -3.57 -17.81
C LEU A 631 13.30 -2.53 -18.93
N LEU A 632 12.32 -1.64 -18.83
CA LEU A 632 12.34 -0.38 -19.55
C LEU A 632 12.78 0.70 -18.56
N LEU A 633 14.02 1.15 -18.71
CA LEU A 633 14.68 2.13 -17.85
C LEU A 633 14.33 3.54 -18.34
N ASP A 634 14.14 4.45 -17.38
CA ASP A 634 13.67 5.81 -17.65
C ASP A 634 14.58 6.89 -17.02
N ASP A 635 14.92 7.92 -17.80
CA ASP A 635 15.74 9.07 -17.39
C ASP A 635 15.35 10.41 -18.06
N ASP A 636 14.79 11.34 -17.29
CA ASP A 636 14.51 12.71 -17.78
C ASP A 636 15.72 13.67 -17.75
N GLY A 637 16.95 13.17 -17.84
CA GLY A 637 18.18 13.98 -17.79
C GLY A 637 18.79 14.18 -16.40
N LYS A 638 18.42 13.35 -15.42
CA LYS A 638 18.99 13.35 -14.06
C LYS A 638 19.64 12.01 -13.68
N GLY A 639 19.75 11.08 -14.62
CA GLY A 639 20.08 9.69 -14.39
C GLY A 639 18.81 8.85 -14.15
N GLN A 640 18.97 7.54 -14.31
CA GLN A 640 17.89 6.55 -14.22
C GLN A 640 17.06 6.73 -12.94
N ARG A 641 15.76 7.03 -13.08
CA ARG A 641 14.87 7.39 -11.97
C ARG A 641 14.09 6.19 -11.43
N HIS A 642 13.39 5.52 -12.35
CA HIS A 642 12.55 4.35 -12.14
C HIS A 642 12.56 3.48 -13.41
N TRP A 643 11.89 2.33 -13.37
CA TRP A 643 11.77 1.43 -14.51
C TRP A 643 10.51 0.58 -14.43
N LEU A 644 10.02 0.14 -15.58
CA LEU A 644 9.01 -0.92 -15.66
C LEU A 644 9.70 -2.27 -15.80
N ALA A 645 9.19 -3.31 -15.14
CA ALA A 645 9.73 -4.66 -15.24
C ALA A 645 8.63 -5.72 -15.42
N LEU A 646 8.95 -6.83 -16.13
CA LEU A 646 8.06 -7.99 -16.14
C LEU A 646 7.91 -8.58 -14.73
N ALA A 647 9.01 -8.71 -13.99
CA ALA A 647 9.00 -9.17 -12.60
C ALA A 647 10.21 -8.60 -11.83
N PRO A 648 10.23 -8.71 -10.49
CA PRO A 648 11.45 -8.47 -9.74
C PRO A 648 12.59 -9.41 -10.16
N GLY A 649 13.83 -9.00 -9.89
CA GLY A 649 14.99 -9.88 -9.94
C GLY A 649 16.04 -9.52 -10.98
N LEU A 650 15.74 -8.71 -11.99
CA LEU A 650 16.78 -8.14 -12.86
C LEU A 650 17.17 -6.75 -12.31
N ALA A 651 18.47 -6.54 -12.08
CA ALA A 651 19.00 -5.28 -11.57
C ALA A 651 19.51 -4.39 -12.73
N PRO A 652 19.23 -3.08 -12.74
CA PRO A 652 19.80 -2.16 -13.72
C PRO A 652 21.33 -2.26 -13.76
N GLY A 653 21.90 -2.45 -14.96
CA GLY A 653 23.35 -2.44 -15.20
C GLY A 653 24.18 -3.57 -14.56
N SER A 654 23.58 -4.52 -13.83
CA SER A 654 24.33 -5.48 -13.02
C SER A 654 23.80 -6.92 -13.10
N SER A 655 24.72 -7.87 -13.35
CA SER A 655 24.46 -9.30 -13.16
C SER A 655 24.59 -9.74 -11.71
N ALA A 656 25.53 -9.16 -10.93
CA ALA A 656 25.78 -9.54 -9.54
C ALA A 656 24.58 -9.25 -8.61
N GLY A 657 23.74 -8.27 -8.96
CA GLY A 657 22.50 -7.95 -8.24
C GLY A 657 21.27 -8.76 -8.69
N SER A 658 21.39 -9.56 -9.75
CA SER A 658 20.24 -10.22 -10.36
C SER A 658 19.90 -11.56 -9.70
N LYS A 659 18.62 -11.77 -9.39
CA LYS A 659 18.03 -13.01 -8.84
C LYS A 659 17.29 -13.75 -9.95
N THR A 660 18.03 -14.47 -10.79
CA THR A 660 17.51 -15.13 -12.01
C THR A 660 16.40 -16.16 -11.75
N ALA A 661 16.34 -16.73 -10.53
CA ALA A 661 15.24 -17.61 -10.10
C ALA A 661 13.86 -16.92 -10.05
N LEU A 662 13.82 -15.59 -10.03
CA LEU A 662 12.59 -14.79 -10.07
C LEU A 662 12.14 -14.44 -11.48
N TYR A 663 12.92 -14.80 -12.51
CA TYR A 663 12.58 -14.42 -13.88
C TYR A 663 11.33 -15.16 -14.32
N PRO A 664 10.39 -14.46 -15.00
CA PRO A 664 9.28 -15.10 -15.69
C PRO A 664 9.78 -16.25 -16.57
N ARG A 665 9.12 -17.40 -16.46
CA ARG A 665 9.49 -18.60 -17.22
C ARG A 665 8.71 -18.66 -18.53
N PHE A 666 9.42 -19.08 -19.55
CA PHE A 666 8.92 -19.23 -20.90
C PHE A 666 9.40 -20.54 -21.51
N VAL A 667 8.68 -21.02 -22.53
CA VAL A 667 9.05 -22.15 -23.37
C VAL A 667 8.91 -21.76 -24.82
N LEU A 668 9.93 -22.02 -25.64
CA LEU A 668 9.79 -21.85 -27.09
C LEU A 668 8.78 -22.88 -27.60
N GLU A 669 7.70 -22.45 -28.26
CA GLU A 669 6.79 -23.40 -28.91
C GLU A 669 7.55 -24.26 -29.95
N LYS A 670 7.00 -25.40 -30.36
CA LYS A 670 7.65 -26.28 -31.36
C LYS A 670 7.22 -25.92 -32.78
#